data_AF-A0A9J7XXJ5-F1
#
_entry.id   AF-A0A9J7XXJ5-F1
#
_cell.length_a   1.000
_cell.length_b   1.000
_cell.length_c   1.000
_cell.angle_alpha   90.00
_cell.angle_beta   90.00
_cell.angle_gamma   90.00
#
_symmetry.space_group_name_H-M   'P 1'
#
loop_
_entity.id
_entity.type
_entity.pdbx_description
1 polymer ?
#
loop_
_entity_poly.entity_id
_entity_poly.type
_entity_poly.pdbx_seq_one_letter_code
_entity_poly.pdbx_strand_id
1 'polypeptide(L)'
;MKLLFAATFALFVLSVFDQADSSAYDKIVAHSRIRAKKEGPNVCALQQVVGTKKKYFSTCRNWYQKAICGKPTTVLYECCPGYMRLDGIHGCPAVAPIDNVFGTLGLVKATTTQDYSTLSKLQAEIEGAGSYTFFAPSNDAWDLLDPEVRSALVSNVNIELYNALHYHMVNKRLLTKDLKNGMTATSMYNDLNLLINHYSNGVVTVNCARIIHGNQVATNGVVHVIDRVITAVGNTIQDVIEVDDDLSTLSTVATASGLIEKLGQPGHFTLFAPTNDAFDKLDREVLDRLMEDKKSLQALLNYHLLNSVQCSEAIMAGTSYETLEGSNIEIGCDGDSLTVNGIKMVFKKDIVTTNGVIHLIDQVLMPDSAKQVMELVGQSQGTFSDMLTELGLSAAMRPQVEYTLLAPLNIAFNDEVMSMDQSFLKIILENHILKSKIVLSQLYNGQRLETLAGKFLRVFIYRTAVCIENACLIRGSKEGSNGALHLMKTLITPAESTMYQLLVKNGAFKIFLSLMEAAGLTDLLKQEGGYTLFAPTDEAFAGLSDRDLSLLKGDVNALRAILLYHFSNGIFIGEGLETGVTNLLKTLQGSNLKVLFANESMQVNTVKVPDSDLMATNGVVHSVRTLLYPEDIPVGNQELLSLLRRIIRYIQIKFVSGYRYQEIPLTFIKRVITVHREPTVVRRVIEGPTTIKKVTRVIEGQPSVTTVTRVIGGDSSVTTVLKGPESDMELYGRV
;
A
#
# COMPACT_ATOMS: atom_id res chain seq x y z
N MET A 1 18.24 58.42 29.06
CA MET A 1 16.98 58.00 28.39
C MET A 1 16.97 58.14 26.86
N LYS A 2 18.09 58.53 26.19
CA LYS A 2 18.18 58.57 24.71
C LYS A 2 19.04 57.45 24.08
N LEU A 3 19.81 56.70 24.87
CA LEU A 3 20.67 55.61 24.37
C LEU A 3 19.98 54.23 24.35
N LEU A 4 18.91 54.02 25.13
CA LEU A 4 18.12 52.78 25.07
C LEU A 4 17.15 52.72 23.87
N PHE A 5 16.79 53.87 23.28
CA PHE A 5 15.90 53.93 22.11
C PHE A 5 16.61 53.69 20.77
N ALA A 6 17.94 53.89 20.71
CA ALA A 6 18.72 53.63 19.49
C ALA A 6 19.04 52.14 19.33
N ALA A 7 19.24 51.41 20.44
CA ALA A 7 19.54 49.98 20.41
C ALA A 7 18.31 49.13 20.04
N THR A 8 17.10 49.55 20.43
CA THR A 8 15.86 48.87 20.06
C THR A 8 15.46 49.12 18.61
N PHE A 9 15.80 50.27 18.03
CA PHE A 9 15.56 50.52 16.60
C PHE A 9 16.56 49.77 15.70
N ALA A 10 17.83 49.60 16.12
CA ALA A 10 18.80 48.79 15.39
C ALA A 10 18.47 47.28 15.40
N LEU A 11 17.90 46.77 16.49
CA LEU A 11 17.43 45.38 16.58
C LEU A 11 16.12 45.14 15.81
N PHE A 12 15.28 46.17 15.65
CA PHE A 12 14.07 46.07 14.82
C PHE A 12 14.37 46.24 13.31
N VAL A 13 15.42 46.99 12.94
CA VAL A 13 15.86 47.09 11.54
C VAL A 13 16.59 45.82 11.06
N LEU A 14 17.19 45.04 11.96
CA LEU A 14 17.79 43.74 11.62
C LEU A 14 16.80 42.56 11.58
N SER A 15 15.56 42.74 12.07
CA SER A 15 14.50 41.74 11.94
C SER A 15 13.52 42.00 10.79
N VAL A 16 13.76 43.05 9.99
CA VAL A 16 12.92 43.45 8.83
C VAL A 16 13.70 43.41 7.51
N PHE A 17 14.98 43.03 7.52
CA PHE A 17 15.58 42.47 6.31
C PHE A 17 15.02 41.07 6.14
N ASP A 18 14.10 40.95 5.17
CA ASP A 18 13.61 39.72 4.56
C ASP A 18 14.38 38.47 5.01
N GLN A 19 13.65 37.46 5.50
CA GLN A 19 14.03 36.11 5.12
C GLN A 19 14.07 36.09 3.59
N ALA A 20 15.23 36.41 3.01
CA ALA A 20 15.41 36.34 1.57
C ALA A 20 15.08 34.89 1.21
N ASP A 21 13.96 34.70 0.50
CA ASP A 21 13.44 33.39 0.12
C ASP A 21 14.57 32.62 -0.58
N SER A 22 15.22 31.73 0.16
CA SER A 22 16.35 30.94 -0.32
C SER A 22 15.81 29.69 -0.99
N SER A 23 16.22 29.50 -2.25
CA SER A 23 15.79 28.36 -3.05
C SER A 23 16.38 27.04 -2.54
N ALA A 24 15.83 25.91 -2.98
CA ALA A 24 16.42 24.61 -2.64
C ALA A 24 17.88 24.49 -3.10
N TYR A 25 18.20 25.09 -4.26
CA TYR A 25 19.57 25.18 -4.76
C TYR A 25 20.47 25.97 -3.79
N ASP A 26 20.04 27.16 -3.36
CA ASP A 26 20.85 28.04 -2.49
C ASP A 26 21.13 27.39 -1.14
N LYS A 27 20.14 26.68 -0.58
CA LYS A 27 20.29 25.91 0.67
C LYS A 27 21.34 24.81 0.54
N ILE A 28 21.34 24.08 -0.58
CA ILE A 28 22.31 23.00 -0.80
C ILE A 28 23.72 23.56 -1.04
N VAL A 29 23.85 24.65 -1.79
CA VAL A 29 25.15 25.32 -1.97
C VAL A 29 25.67 25.85 -0.63
N ALA A 30 24.81 26.43 0.22
CA ALA A 30 25.20 26.86 1.56
C ALA A 30 25.70 25.67 2.42
N HIS A 31 25.00 24.53 2.40
CA HIS A 31 25.45 23.32 3.08
C HIS A 31 26.76 22.77 2.50
N SER A 32 26.93 22.82 1.18
CA SER A 32 28.17 22.43 0.50
C SER A 32 29.37 23.28 0.99
N ARG A 33 29.18 24.59 1.16
CA ARG A 33 30.19 25.49 1.73
C ARG A 33 30.53 25.16 3.18
N ILE A 34 29.54 24.79 4.00
CA ILE A 34 29.76 24.35 5.38
C ILE A 34 30.62 23.07 5.40
N ARG A 35 30.36 22.11 4.50
CA ARG A 35 31.14 20.87 4.40
C ARG A 35 32.60 21.11 3.99
N ALA A 36 32.84 22.09 3.13
CA ALA A 36 34.17 22.48 2.65
C ALA A 36 34.87 23.52 3.54
N LYS A 37 34.33 23.86 4.73
CA LYS A 37 34.87 24.93 5.59
C LYS A 37 36.37 24.76 5.93
N LYS A 38 36.86 23.51 5.99
CA LYS A 38 38.29 23.21 6.25
C LYS A 38 39.20 23.52 5.06
N GLU A 39 38.66 23.54 3.84
CA GLU A 39 39.39 23.82 2.61
C GLU A 39 39.56 25.33 2.33
N GLY A 40 39.08 26.18 3.24
CA GLY A 40 39.23 27.64 3.18
C GLY A 40 37.93 28.39 2.85
N PRO A 41 37.99 29.73 2.79
CA PRO A 41 36.83 30.57 2.53
C PRO A 41 36.25 30.30 1.14
N ASN A 42 34.92 30.30 1.05
CA ASN A 42 34.15 30.20 -0.20
C ASN A 42 34.46 28.97 -1.08
N VAL A 43 34.97 27.90 -0.47
CA VAL A 43 35.08 26.59 -1.13
C VAL A 43 33.78 25.84 -0.94
N CYS A 44 33.37 25.11 -1.97
CA CYS A 44 32.20 24.24 -1.99
C CYS A 44 32.64 22.79 -2.21
N ALA A 45 31.98 21.86 -1.52
CA ALA A 45 32.18 20.44 -1.69
C ALA A 45 31.16 19.86 -2.68
N LEU A 46 31.64 19.24 -3.75
CA LEU A 46 30.84 18.59 -4.77
C LEU A 46 31.09 17.08 -4.74
N GLN A 47 30.07 16.28 -5.07
CA GLN A 47 30.26 14.85 -5.34
C GLN A 47 30.39 14.64 -6.84
N GLN A 48 31.48 14.02 -7.28
CA GLN A 48 31.64 13.54 -8.64
C GLN A 48 31.38 12.05 -8.68
N VAL A 49 30.58 11.61 -9.66
CA VAL A 49 30.32 10.18 -9.87
C VAL A 49 31.56 9.53 -10.48
N VAL A 50 32.04 8.44 -9.86
CA VAL A 50 33.24 7.74 -10.34
C VAL A 50 33.00 7.21 -11.75
N GLY A 51 33.96 7.48 -12.64
CA GLY A 51 33.88 7.11 -14.06
C GLY A 51 33.14 8.10 -14.95
N THR A 52 32.61 9.20 -14.41
CA THR A 52 31.96 10.25 -15.21
C THR A 52 32.50 11.64 -14.86
N LYS A 53 32.20 12.64 -15.70
CA LYS A 53 32.47 14.06 -15.41
C LYS A 53 31.35 14.74 -14.60
N LYS A 54 30.27 14.01 -14.26
CA LYS A 54 29.09 14.60 -13.62
C LYS A 54 29.37 14.95 -12.16
N LYS A 55 29.12 16.22 -11.82
CA LYS A 55 29.32 16.80 -10.49
C LYS A 55 28.00 17.30 -9.94
N TYR A 56 27.78 17.07 -8.65
CA TYR A 56 26.54 17.43 -7.97
C TYR A 56 26.83 18.17 -6.66
N PHE A 57 26.09 19.26 -6.46
CA PHE A 57 25.80 19.76 -5.12
C PHE A 57 24.75 18.82 -4.51
N SER A 58 25.14 17.99 -3.55
CA SER A 58 24.29 16.91 -3.07
C SER A 58 23.61 17.20 -1.74
N THR A 59 22.42 16.63 -1.56
CA THR A 59 21.71 16.62 -0.27
C THR A 59 22.50 15.87 0.80
N CYS A 60 22.17 16.05 2.08
CA CYS A 60 22.82 15.31 3.16
C CYS A 60 22.65 13.79 3.01
N ARG A 61 21.50 13.32 2.54
CA ARG A 61 21.23 11.89 2.30
C ARG A 61 22.24 11.29 1.33
N ASN A 62 22.38 11.87 0.14
CA ASN A 62 23.29 11.37 -0.90
C ASN A 62 24.76 11.51 -0.47
N TRP A 63 25.08 12.58 0.25
CA TRP A 63 26.42 12.81 0.80
C TRP A 63 26.88 11.68 1.73
N TYR A 64 26.02 11.27 2.67
CA TYR A 64 26.35 10.20 3.62
C TYR A 64 26.33 8.81 2.98
N GLN A 65 25.46 8.59 1.99
CA GLN A 65 25.44 7.34 1.23
C GLN A 65 26.67 7.17 0.33
N LYS A 66 27.41 8.25 0.05
CA LYS A 66 28.60 8.27 -0.84
C LYS A 66 28.33 7.69 -2.24
N ALA A 67 27.08 7.66 -2.67
CA ALA A 67 26.66 7.13 -3.95
C ALA A 67 25.59 8.00 -4.60
N ILE A 68 25.60 8.06 -5.92
CA ILE A 68 24.57 8.69 -6.77
C ILE A 68 24.29 7.69 -7.91
N CYS A 69 23.02 7.38 -8.15
CA CYS A 69 22.61 6.39 -9.14
C CYS A 69 23.35 5.05 -9.01
N GLY A 70 23.46 4.54 -7.78
CA GLY A 70 24.15 3.28 -7.48
C GLY A 70 25.68 3.28 -7.68
N LYS A 71 26.27 4.37 -8.18
CA LYS A 71 27.72 4.49 -8.40
C LYS A 71 28.38 5.22 -7.23
N PRO A 72 29.58 4.80 -6.80
CA PRO A 72 30.33 5.50 -5.78
C PRO A 72 30.71 6.90 -6.27
N THR A 73 30.90 7.80 -5.31
CA THR A 73 31.25 9.20 -5.57
C THR A 73 32.53 9.58 -4.85
N THR A 74 33.32 10.46 -5.48
CA THR A 74 34.46 11.13 -4.87
C THR A 74 34.10 12.56 -4.53
N VAL A 75 34.64 13.09 -3.43
CA VAL A 75 34.45 14.48 -3.05
C VAL A 75 35.49 15.35 -3.77
N LEU A 76 35.00 16.40 -4.44
CA LEU A 76 35.81 17.46 -5.02
C LEU A 76 35.58 18.77 -4.28
N TYR A 77 36.62 19.61 -4.25
CA TYR A 77 36.60 20.93 -3.64
C TYR A 77 36.91 22.00 -4.67
N GLU A 78 35.91 22.81 -4.98
CA GLU A 78 35.99 23.87 -5.98
C GLU A 78 35.50 25.18 -5.37
N CYS A 79 35.81 26.32 -6.01
CA CYS A 79 35.24 27.58 -5.56
C CYS A 79 33.73 27.55 -5.73
N CYS A 80 33.01 28.03 -4.71
CA CYS A 80 31.58 28.26 -4.83
C CYS A 80 31.29 29.26 -5.98
N PRO A 81 30.11 29.19 -6.62
CA PRO A 81 29.71 30.14 -7.64
C PRO A 81 29.97 31.61 -7.23
N GLY A 82 30.60 32.39 -8.12
CA GLY A 82 30.98 33.78 -7.87
C GLY A 82 32.32 34.01 -7.13
N TYR A 83 33.09 32.98 -6.80
CA TYR A 83 34.38 33.12 -6.12
C TYR A 83 35.53 32.48 -6.91
N MET A 84 36.75 32.96 -6.69
CA MET A 84 37.96 32.48 -7.35
C MET A 84 39.14 32.33 -6.38
N ARG A 85 40.12 31.52 -6.79
CA ARG A 85 41.38 31.34 -6.06
C ARG A 85 42.31 32.53 -6.32
N LEU A 86 43.17 32.84 -5.36
CA LEU A 86 44.31 33.74 -5.52
C LEU A 86 45.59 32.96 -5.24
N ASP A 87 46.63 33.22 -6.02
CA ASP A 87 47.90 32.53 -5.89
C ASP A 87 48.49 32.73 -4.48
N GLY A 88 48.91 31.62 -3.86
CA GLY A 88 49.47 31.61 -2.51
C GLY A 88 48.47 31.77 -1.37
N ILE A 89 47.16 31.94 -1.62
CA ILE A 89 46.12 32.07 -0.58
C ILE A 89 45.21 30.84 -0.57
N HIS A 90 45.01 30.26 0.60
CA HIS A 90 44.18 29.06 0.79
C HIS A 90 42.69 29.33 0.51
N GLY A 91 42.03 28.41 -0.20
CA GLY A 91 40.60 28.48 -0.53
C GLY A 91 40.29 29.40 -1.70
N CYS A 92 39.16 30.10 -1.64
CA CYS A 92 38.66 31.00 -2.69
C CYS A 92 38.38 32.40 -2.09
N PRO A 93 39.44 33.16 -1.74
CA PRO A 93 39.31 34.40 -0.99
C PRO A 93 38.75 35.57 -1.81
N ALA A 94 38.80 35.50 -3.14
CA ALA A 94 38.37 36.56 -4.03
C ALA A 94 36.99 36.30 -4.60
N VAL A 95 36.24 37.38 -4.83
CA VAL A 95 35.02 37.36 -5.65
C VAL A 95 35.46 37.45 -7.11
N ALA A 96 34.85 36.65 -7.98
CA ALA A 96 35.10 36.73 -9.41
C ALA A 96 34.74 38.15 -9.92
N PRO A 97 35.56 38.77 -10.79
CA PRO A 97 35.21 40.07 -11.35
C PRO A 97 33.85 39.97 -12.06
N ILE A 98 33.02 40.98 -11.89
CA ILE A 98 31.75 41.07 -12.61
C ILE A 98 32.06 41.69 -13.97
N ASP A 99 31.71 40.98 -15.03
CA ASP A 99 31.79 41.46 -16.41
C ASP A 99 30.38 41.50 -17.02
N ASN A 100 30.23 41.97 -18.25
CA ASN A 100 28.99 41.77 -19.00
C ASN A 100 28.73 40.27 -19.26
N VAL A 101 27.56 39.94 -19.78
CA VAL A 101 27.15 38.55 -20.02
C VAL A 101 28.16 37.82 -20.91
N PHE A 102 28.67 38.47 -21.97
CA PHE A 102 29.68 37.88 -22.85
C PHE A 102 30.99 37.55 -22.14
N GLY A 103 31.57 38.50 -21.39
CA GLY A 103 32.80 38.28 -20.62
C GLY A 103 32.62 37.22 -19.54
N THR A 104 31.42 37.18 -18.92
CA THR A 104 31.06 36.19 -17.91
C THR A 104 31.07 34.75 -18.47
N LEU A 105 30.74 34.54 -19.75
CA LEU A 105 30.86 33.21 -20.40
C LEU A 105 32.30 32.66 -20.30
N GLY A 106 33.30 33.52 -20.50
CA GLY A 106 34.71 33.16 -20.35
C GLY A 106 35.09 32.84 -18.90
N LEU A 107 34.61 33.64 -17.94
CA LEU A 107 34.86 33.43 -16.52
C LEU A 107 34.32 32.08 -16.01
N VAL A 108 33.17 31.65 -16.54
CA VAL A 108 32.53 30.37 -16.18
C VAL A 108 33.00 29.20 -17.06
N LYS A 109 34.00 29.43 -17.93
CA LYS A 109 34.59 28.45 -18.86
C LYS A 109 33.60 27.87 -19.88
N ALA A 110 32.56 28.61 -20.23
CA ALA A 110 31.67 28.29 -21.35
C ALA A 110 32.23 28.88 -22.67
N THR A 111 33.50 28.57 -22.97
CA THR A 111 34.26 29.20 -24.07
C THR A 111 33.66 28.89 -25.44
N THR A 112 33.15 27.67 -25.66
CA THR A 112 32.49 27.33 -26.94
C THR A 112 31.24 28.19 -27.16
N THR A 113 30.44 28.41 -26.12
CA THR A 113 29.27 29.31 -26.18
C THR A 113 29.68 30.77 -26.40
N GLN A 114 30.80 31.19 -25.81
CA GLN A 114 31.38 32.51 -26.04
C GLN A 114 31.80 32.69 -27.51
N ASP A 115 32.56 31.75 -28.06
CA ASP A 115 33.01 31.77 -29.46
C ASP A 115 31.82 31.77 -30.43
N TYR A 116 30.80 30.95 -30.17
CA TYR A 116 29.57 30.93 -30.96
C TYR A 116 28.75 32.22 -30.84
N SER A 117 28.81 32.92 -29.70
CA SER A 117 28.20 34.24 -29.55
C SER A 117 28.92 35.30 -30.41
N THR A 118 30.24 35.20 -30.55
CA THR A 118 31.01 36.04 -31.49
C THR A 118 30.68 35.72 -32.94
N LEU A 119 30.70 34.43 -33.31
CA LEU A 119 30.45 33.98 -34.69
C LEU A 119 29.05 34.32 -35.20
N SER A 120 28.04 34.28 -34.31
CA SER A 120 26.65 34.62 -34.63
C SER A 120 26.33 36.12 -34.57
N LYS A 121 27.30 36.97 -34.22
CA LYS A 121 27.12 38.42 -33.97
C LYS A 121 26.24 38.78 -32.77
N LEU A 122 25.93 37.81 -31.91
CA LEU A 122 25.22 38.04 -30.64
C LEU A 122 26.06 38.87 -29.65
N GLN A 123 27.39 38.80 -29.73
CA GLN A 123 28.32 39.45 -28.80
C GLN A 123 27.97 40.92 -28.51
N ALA A 124 27.73 41.73 -29.55
CA ALA A 124 27.47 43.16 -29.38
C ALA A 124 26.21 43.46 -28.55
N GLU A 125 25.20 42.59 -28.63
CA GLU A 125 23.97 42.70 -27.84
C GLU A 125 24.22 42.39 -26.37
N ILE A 126 24.90 41.26 -26.08
CA ILE A 126 25.15 40.81 -24.70
C ILE A 126 26.32 41.51 -24.01
N GLU A 127 27.08 42.35 -24.72
CA GLU A 127 27.97 43.37 -24.14
C GLU A 127 27.24 44.70 -23.86
N GLY A 128 26.16 44.96 -24.59
CA GLY A 128 25.40 46.21 -24.58
C GLY A 128 24.47 46.40 -23.37
N ALA A 129 23.66 47.44 -23.45
CA ALA A 129 22.69 47.77 -22.42
C ALA A 129 21.50 46.79 -22.44
N GLY A 130 21.15 46.24 -21.29
CA GLY A 130 20.05 45.30 -21.16
C GLY A 130 20.08 44.57 -19.82
N SER A 131 19.15 43.63 -19.65
CA SER A 131 19.11 42.72 -18.51
C SER A 131 18.80 41.33 -19.03
N TYR A 132 19.80 40.46 -19.08
CA TYR A 132 19.67 39.15 -19.72
C TYR A 132 19.82 38.00 -18.72
N THR A 133 19.21 36.87 -19.02
CA THR A 133 19.58 35.56 -18.47
C THR A 133 20.07 34.70 -19.61
N PHE A 134 21.29 34.17 -19.52
CA PHE A 134 21.84 33.26 -20.52
C PHE A 134 22.03 31.88 -19.90
N PHE A 135 21.24 30.90 -20.34
CA PHE A 135 21.44 29.49 -20.04
C PHE A 135 22.53 28.91 -20.95
N ALA A 136 23.80 29.24 -20.67
CA ALA A 136 24.93 28.91 -21.53
C ALA A 136 25.27 27.41 -21.50
N PRO A 137 25.22 26.67 -22.62
CA PRO A 137 25.71 25.30 -22.64
C PRO A 137 27.20 25.26 -22.31
N SER A 138 27.60 24.26 -21.52
CA SER A 138 29.01 23.98 -21.26
C SER A 138 29.74 23.51 -22.53
N ASN A 139 31.07 23.50 -22.51
CA ASN A 139 31.86 22.96 -23.62
C ASN A 139 31.55 21.47 -23.86
N ASP A 140 31.46 20.67 -22.78
CA ASP A 140 31.07 19.26 -22.86
C ASP A 140 29.66 19.10 -23.47
N ALA A 141 28.73 20.05 -23.23
CA ALA A 141 27.39 20.01 -23.81
C ALA A 141 27.40 20.17 -25.33
N TRP A 142 28.26 21.04 -25.87
CA TRP A 142 28.45 21.20 -27.31
C TRP A 142 29.17 20.01 -27.94
N ASP A 143 30.05 19.35 -27.22
CA ASP A 143 30.76 18.16 -27.68
C ASP A 143 29.87 16.91 -27.70
N LEU A 144 28.85 16.88 -26.84
CA LEU A 144 27.82 15.83 -26.82
C LEU A 144 26.67 16.06 -27.83
N LEU A 145 26.59 17.25 -28.44
CA LEU A 145 25.59 17.52 -29.47
C LEU A 145 25.90 16.68 -30.71
N ASP A 146 24.84 16.16 -31.35
CA ASP A 146 24.97 15.40 -32.59
C ASP A 146 25.83 16.16 -33.62
N PRO A 147 26.84 15.53 -34.25
CA PRO A 147 27.75 16.22 -35.15
C PRO A 147 27.06 16.85 -36.37
N GLU A 148 26.00 16.23 -36.89
CA GLU A 148 25.25 16.77 -38.03
C GLU A 148 24.46 18.01 -37.61
N VAL A 149 23.79 17.94 -36.45
CA VAL A 149 23.07 19.09 -35.86
C VAL A 149 24.05 20.24 -35.57
N ARG A 150 25.20 19.93 -34.96
CA ARG A 150 26.24 20.94 -34.66
C ARG A 150 26.77 21.58 -35.95
N SER A 151 27.02 20.77 -36.99
CA SER A 151 27.47 21.26 -38.29
C SER A 151 26.42 22.14 -38.95
N ALA A 152 25.14 21.78 -38.89
CA ALA A 152 24.05 22.58 -39.42
C ALA A 152 24.00 23.97 -38.77
N LEU A 153 24.09 24.04 -37.43
CA LEU A 153 24.13 25.31 -36.69
C LEU A 153 25.33 26.18 -37.12
N VAL A 154 26.52 25.60 -37.18
CA VAL A 154 27.76 26.35 -37.49
C VAL A 154 27.84 26.73 -38.97
N SER A 155 27.18 26.00 -39.87
CA SER A 155 27.13 26.34 -41.30
C SER A 155 26.32 27.61 -41.59
N ASN A 156 25.35 27.94 -40.74
CA ASN A 156 24.49 29.12 -40.88
C ASN A 156 24.50 29.98 -39.61
N VAL A 157 25.65 30.59 -39.33
CA VAL A 157 25.88 31.32 -38.08
C VAL A 157 24.97 32.54 -37.87
N ASN A 158 24.57 33.22 -38.95
CA ASN A 158 23.76 34.44 -38.85
C ASN A 158 22.28 34.18 -38.56
N ILE A 159 21.80 32.95 -38.78
CA ILE A 159 20.38 32.59 -38.61
C ILE A 159 20.26 31.45 -37.61
N GLU A 160 20.74 30.26 -37.93
CA GLU A 160 20.52 29.06 -37.11
C GLU A 160 21.25 29.14 -35.77
N LEU A 161 22.54 29.47 -35.78
CA LEU A 161 23.31 29.62 -34.53
C LEU A 161 22.81 30.80 -33.70
N TYR A 162 22.52 31.93 -34.33
CA TYR A 162 21.96 33.11 -33.67
C TYR A 162 20.63 32.80 -32.97
N ASN A 163 19.71 32.15 -33.69
CA ASN A 163 18.40 31.74 -33.18
C ASN A 163 18.52 30.70 -32.05
N ALA A 164 19.40 29.71 -32.22
CA ALA A 164 19.67 28.72 -31.19
C ALA A 164 20.17 29.38 -29.91
N LEU A 165 21.13 30.31 -29.98
CA LEU A 165 21.62 31.02 -28.80
C LEU A 165 20.55 31.95 -28.19
N HIS A 166 19.75 32.62 -29.00
CA HIS A 166 18.61 33.42 -28.51
C HIS A 166 17.57 32.55 -27.77
N TYR A 167 17.37 31.31 -28.19
CA TYR A 167 16.51 30.38 -27.47
C TYR A 167 17.04 30.06 -26.07
N HIS A 168 18.36 30.10 -25.87
CA HIS A 168 18.99 29.93 -24.56
C HIS A 168 18.95 31.22 -23.70
N MET A 169 18.35 32.30 -24.19
CA MET A 169 18.35 33.60 -23.53
C MET A 169 16.96 34.06 -23.14
N VAL A 170 16.88 34.85 -22.06
CA VAL A 170 15.67 35.54 -21.60
C VAL A 170 16.00 37.01 -21.39
N ASN A 171 15.09 37.91 -21.79
CA ASN A 171 15.25 39.37 -21.74
C ASN A 171 15.04 40.00 -20.34
N LYS A 172 15.34 39.25 -19.28
CA LYS A 172 15.34 39.72 -17.88
C LYS A 172 16.31 38.87 -17.06
N ARG A 173 16.81 39.41 -15.95
CA ARG A 173 17.61 38.67 -14.98
C ARG A 173 16.75 37.72 -14.13
N LEU A 174 17.02 36.42 -14.21
CA LEU A 174 16.38 35.35 -13.44
C LEU A 174 17.45 34.58 -12.67
N LEU A 175 17.46 34.69 -11.35
CA LEU A 175 18.33 33.88 -10.48
C LEU A 175 17.66 32.52 -10.21
N THR A 176 18.40 31.54 -9.70
CA THR A 176 17.84 30.21 -9.37
C THR A 176 16.66 30.27 -8.39
N LYS A 177 16.59 31.30 -7.54
CA LYS A 177 15.42 31.55 -6.67
C LYS A 177 14.17 32.01 -7.41
N ASP A 178 14.35 32.60 -8.59
CA ASP A 178 13.27 33.06 -9.45
C ASP A 178 12.81 31.92 -10.39
N LEU A 179 13.64 30.90 -10.60
CA LEU A 179 13.40 29.69 -11.40
C LEU A 179 12.53 28.66 -10.64
N LYS A 180 11.25 28.99 -10.46
CA LYS A 180 10.29 28.14 -9.73
C LYS A 180 9.96 26.86 -10.49
N ASN A 181 9.62 25.80 -9.76
CA ASN A 181 9.20 24.54 -10.36
C ASN A 181 7.94 24.70 -11.24
N GLY A 182 7.97 24.17 -12.46
CA GLY A 182 6.84 24.19 -13.41
C GLY A 182 6.62 25.54 -14.09
N MET A 183 7.47 26.56 -13.86
CA MET A 183 7.30 27.83 -14.56
C MET A 183 7.78 27.74 -16.01
N THR A 184 7.23 28.61 -16.85
CA THR A 184 7.77 28.88 -18.18
C THR A 184 8.48 30.24 -18.20
N ALA A 185 9.57 30.34 -18.95
CA ALA A 185 10.22 31.61 -19.25
C ALA A 185 10.20 31.85 -20.76
N THR A 186 9.80 33.04 -21.20
CA THR A 186 9.82 33.42 -22.61
C THR A 186 11.25 33.63 -23.06
N SER A 187 11.71 32.84 -24.03
CA SER A 187 13.04 33.01 -24.63
C SER A 187 13.09 34.23 -25.54
N MET A 188 14.28 34.65 -25.93
CA MET A 188 14.49 35.73 -26.91
C MET A 188 14.36 35.26 -28.36
N TYR A 189 14.01 33.99 -28.60
CA TYR A 189 13.76 33.45 -29.94
C TYR A 189 12.26 33.17 -30.13
N ASN A 190 11.61 33.96 -31.00
CA ASN A 190 10.19 33.81 -31.38
C ASN A 190 9.22 33.68 -30.19
N ASP A 191 9.55 34.29 -29.04
CA ASP A 191 8.81 34.16 -27.77
C ASP A 191 8.54 32.69 -27.35
N LEU A 192 9.35 31.75 -27.81
CA LEU A 192 9.21 30.33 -27.48
C LEU A 192 9.52 30.12 -25.99
N ASN A 193 8.77 29.22 -25.37
CA ASN A 193 8.88 28.96 -23.95
C ASN A 193 10.07 28.05 -23.61
N LEU A 194 10.70 28.36 -22.49
CA LEU A 194 11.65 27.54 -21.75
C LEU A 194 10.93 26.94 -20.54
N LEU A 195 10.97 25.61 -20.41
CA LEU A 195 10.36 24.88 -19.31
C LEU A 195 11.34 24.78 -18.14
N ILE A 196 10.99 25.35 -17.00
CA ILE A 196 11.83 25.42 -15.81
C ILE A 196 11.29 24.47 -14.74
N ASN A 197 12.14 23.58 -14.22
CA ASN A 197 11.80 22.71 -13.10
C ASN A 197 12.82 22.86 -11.98
N HIS A 198 12.33 22.88 -10.73
CA HIS A 198 13.14 22.98 -9.53
C HIS A 198 12.75 21.87 -8.56
N TYR A 199 13.67 20.93 -8.40
CA TYR A 199 13.46 19.73 -7.61
C TYR A 199 13.85 19.95 -6.14
N SER A 200 13.23 19.17 -5.25
CA SER A 200 13.47 19.24 -3.80
C SER A 200 14.91 18.87 -3.41
N ASN A 201 15.61 18.13 -4.26
CA ASN A 201 17.04 17.82 -4.12
C ASN A 201 17.95 18.96 -4.63
N GLY A 202 17.38 20.12 -4.96
CA GLY A 202 18.04 21.35 -5.39
C GLY A 202 18.54 21.35 -6.82
N VAL A 203 18.32 20.27 -7.59
CA VAL A 203 18.54 20.28 -9.03
C VAL A 203 17.58 21.28 -9.67
N VAL A 204 18.08 22.11 -10.59
CA VAL A 204 17.30 23.02 -11.41
C VAL A 204 17.56 22.66 -12.87
N THR A 205 16.50 22.55 -13.67
CA THR A 205 16.61 22.23 -15.10
C THR A 205 15.87 23.23 -15.97
N VAL A 206 16.40 23.48 -17.16
CA VAL A 206 15.77 24.23 -18.25
C VAL A 206 15.64 23.30 -19.44
N ASN A 207 14.41 23.01 -19.89
CA ASN A 207 14.13 21.96 -20.89
C ASN A 207 14.88 20.66 -20.57
N CYS A 208 14.82 20.21 -19.32
CA CYS A 208 15.56 19.06 -18.78
C CYS A 208 17.10 19.11 -18.86
N ALA A 209 17.71 20.19 -19.35
CA ALA A 209 19.13 20.46 -19.19
C ALA A 209 19.39 21.00 -17.78
N ARG A 210 20.26 20.34 -17.02
CA ARG A 210 20.56 20.70 -15.62
C ARG A 210 21.50 21.89 -15.58
N ILE A 211 21.20 22.83 -14.67
CA ILE A 211 22.13 23.91 -14.32
C ILE A 211 23.28 23.32 -13.48
N ILE A 212 24.49 23.34 -14.04
CA ILE A 212 25.73 22.94 -13.39
C ILE A 212 26.23 24.04 -12.46
N HIS A 213 26.30 25.27 -12.99
CA HIS A 213 26.77 26.46 -12.27
C HIS A 213 25.75 27.59 -12.45
N GLY A 214 24.91 27.80 -11.44
CA GLY A 214 23.92 28.87 -11.46
C GLY A 214 24.43 30.17 -10.83
N ASN A 215 23.69 31.26 -11.09
CA ASN A 215 23.82 32.58 -10.46
C ASN A 215 25.17 33.29 -10.71
N GLN A 216 25.72 33.19 -11.91
CA GLN A 216 26.92 33.93 -12.29
C GLN A 216 26.52 35.34 -12.72
N VAL A 217 26.51 36.27 -11.76
CA VAL A 217 26.02 37.64 -11.96
C VAL A 217 26.93 38.38 -12.93
N ALA A 218 26.33 39.04 -13.90
CA ALA A 218 26.97 39.92 -14.87
C ALA A 218 26.47 41.37 -14.70
N THR A 219 27.18 42.36 -15.26
CA THR A 219 26.82 43.78 -15.18
C THR A 219 25.47 44.08 -15.84
N ASN A 220 25.14 43.35 -16.90
CA ASN A 220 23.89 43.45 -17.67
C ASN A 220 23.06 42.15 -17.63
N GLY A 221 23.24 41.28 -16.62
CA GLY A 221 22.47 40.04 -16.56
C GLY A 221 22.94 38.97 -15.57
N VAL A 222 22.69 37.71 -15.93
CA VAL A 222 23.15 36.52 -15.21
C VAL A 222 23.39 35.37 -16.19
N VAL A 223 24.44 34.58 -15.95
CA VAL A 223 24.75 33.36 -16.68
C VAL A 223 24.47 32.14 -15.80
N HIS A 224 23.83 31.13 -16.38
CA HIS A 224 23.68 29.80 -15.79
C HIS A 224 24.28 28.78 -16.75
N VAL A 225 25.31 28.05 -16.32
CA VAL A 225 25.91 27.00 -17.17
C VAL A 225 25.04 25.75 -17.13
N ILE A 226 24.62 25.25 -18.29
CA ILE A 226 23.79 24.05 -18.43
C ILE A 226 24.56 22.88 -19.08
N ASP A 227 24.11 21.66 -18.79
CA ASP A 227 24.80 20.42 -19.22
C ASP A 227 24.39 19.88 -20.59
N ARG A 228 23.47 20.56 -21.30
CA ARG A 228 23.04 20.20 -22.64
C ARG A 228 22.71 21.46 -23.45
N VAL A 229 22.89 21.39 -24.77
CA VAL A 229 22.32 22.37 -25.70
C VAL A 229 20.82 22.12 -25.76
N ILE A 230 20.00 23.13 -25.44
CA ILE A 230 18.54 23.00 -25.48
C ILE A 230 18.00 23.35 -26.87
N THR A 231 16.99 22.61 -27.30
CA THR A 231 16.31 22.81 -28.59
C THR A 231 14.94 23.42 -28.39
N ALA A 232 14.47 24.18 -29.37
CA ALA A 232 13.13 24.73 -29.39
C ALA A 232 12.08 23.62 -29.26
N VAL A 233 11.11 23.83 -28.36
CA VAL A 233 10.02 22.88 -28.09
C VAL A 233 8.70 23.51 -28.53
N GLY A 234 8.09 22.96 -29.58
CA GLY A 234 6.78 23.41 -30.10
C GLY A 234 5.66 22.37 -29.96
N ASN A 235 6.02 21.10 -29.82
CA ASN A 235 5.08 19.98 -29.84
C ASN A 235 4.61 19.60 -28.43
N THR A 236 3.36 19.20 -28.29
CA THR A 236 2.80 18.55 -27.10
C THR A 236 3.20 17.07 -27.06
N ILE A 237 2.88 16.37 -25.96
CA ILE A 237 3.06 14.91 -25.89
C ILE A 237 2.24 14.20 -26.97
N GLN A 238 1.00 14.63 -27.20
CA GLN A 238 0.16 14.09 -28.27
C GLN A 238 0.84 14.20 -29.64
N ASP A 239 1.31 15.39 -30.00
CA ASP A 239 1.93 15.63 -31.31
C ASP A 239 3.16 14.74 -31.54
N VAL A 240 3.96 14.48 -30.48
CA VAL A 240 5.12 13.58 -30.58
C VAL A 240 4.68 12.13 -30.80
N ILE A 241 3.67 11.66 -30.08
CA ILE A 241 3.16 10.28 -30.21
C ILE A 241 2.54 10.01 -31.59
N GLU A 242 1.87 11.01 -32.17
CA GLU A 242 1.22 10.88 -33.48
C GLU A 242 2.21 10.88 -34.66
N VAL A 243 3.41 11.42 -34.47
CA VAL A 243 4.42 11.56 -35.53
C VAL A 243 5.55 10.53 -35.44
N ASP A 244 5.86 10.03 -34.24
CA ASP A 244 6.95 9.08 -34.04
C ASP A 244 6.54 7.65 -34.42
N ASP A 245 7.16 7.09 -35.46
CA ASP A 245 6.86 5.76 -35.99
C ASP A 245 7.03 4.65 -34.93
N ASP A 246 7.97 4.82 -33.99
CA ASP A 246 8.24 3.87 -32.89
C ASP A 246 7.12 3.85 -31.84
N LEU A 247 6.18 4.81 -31.91
CA LEU A 247 5.06 4.99 -30.98
C LEU A 247 3.68 4.76 -31.62
N SER A 248 3.62 4.26 -32.86
CA SER A 248 2.35 4.03 -33.57
C SER A 248 1.37 3.11 -32.83
N THR A 249 1.85 2.07 -32.14
CA THR A 249 1.00 1.21 -31.29
C THR A 249 0.47 1.97 -30.08
N LEU A 250 1.33 2.75 -29.41
CA LEU A 250 0.91 3.61 -28.30
C LEU A 250 -0.14 4.63 -28.74
N SER A 251 0.03 5.25 -29.91
CA SER A 251 -0.93 6.20 -30.49
C SER A 251 -2.32 5.56 -30.66
N THR A 252 -2.36 4.35 -31.24
CA THR A 252 -3.60 3.57 -31.43
C THR A 252 -4.27 3.25 -30.10
N VAL A 253 -3.51 2.75 -29.14
CA VAL A 253 -4.01 2.36 -27.80
C VAL A 253 -4.46 3.59 -27.00
N ALA A 254 -3.71 4.70 -27.07
CA ALA A 254 -4.06 5.97 -26.43
C ALA A 254 -5.35 6.56 -27.00
N THR A 255 -5.55 6.44 -28.31
CA THR A 255 -6.78 6.85 -28.98
C THR A 255 -7.97 6.01 -28.53
N ALA A 256 -7.83 4.68 -28.54
CA ALA A 256 -8.90 3.76 -28.12
C ALA A 256 -9.33 3.95 -26.65
N SER A 257 -8.39 4.27 -25.76
CA SER A 257 -8.68 4.54 -24.34
C SER A 257 -9.33 5.92 -24.10
N GLY A 258 -9.19 6.85 -25.05
CA GLY A 258 -9.54 8.26 -24.90
C GLY A 258 -8.51 9.10 -24.12
N LEU A 259 -7.28 8.60 -23.92
CA LEU A 259 -6.21 9.35 -23.23
C LEU A 259 -5.49 10.32 -24.16
N ILE A 260 -5.50 10.09 -25.47
CA ILE A 260 -4.73 10.90 -26.43
C ILE A 260 -5.05 12.40 -26.33
N GLU A 261 -6.32 12.77 -26.19
CA GLU A 261 -6.75 14.17 -26.06
C GLU A 261 -6.18 14.84 -24.80
N LYS A 262 -6.04 14.09 -23.70
CA LYS A 262 -5.44 14.59 -22.46
C LYS A 262 -3.95 14.90 -22.64
N LEU A 263 -3.25 14.14 -23.48
CA LEU A 263 -1.84 14.33 -23.77
C LEU A 263 -1.58 15.55 -24.67
N GLY A 264 -2.61 16.13 -25.29
CA GLY A 264 -2.54 17.42 -25.97
C GLY A 264 -2.90 18.63 -25.09
N GLN A 265 -3.50 18.41 -23.92
CA GLN A 265 -3.92 19.50 -23.04
C GLN A 265 -2.73 20.16 -22.31
N PRO A 266 -2.83 21.45 -21.95
CA PRO A 266 -1.86 22.11 -21.09
C PRO A 266 -1.69 21.35 -19.77
N GLY A 267 -0.45 21.19 -19.32
CA GLY A 267 -0.13 20.45 -18.11
C GLY A 267 1.36 20.26 -17.90
N HIS A 268 1.69 19.45 -16.90
CA HIS A 268 3.06 19.10 -16.51
C HIS A 268 3.14 17.58 -16.34
N PHE A 269 3.37 16.87 -17.43
CA PHE A 269 3.33 15.42 -17.44
C PHE A 269 4.73 14.79 -17.54
N THR A 270 4.86 13.57 -17.03
CA THR A 270 5.92 12.65 -17.45
C THR A 270 5.26 11.42 -18.02
N LEU A 271 5.51 11.13 -19.28
CA LEU A 271 5.06 9.91 -19.94
C LEU A 271 6.22 8.94 -20.08
N PHE A 272 6.09 7.75 -19.51
CA PHE A 272 6.93 6.62 -19.89
C PHE A 272 6.28 5.96 -21.10
N ALA A 273 6.74 6.29 -22.31
CA ALA A 273 6.08 5.87 -23.55
C ALA A 273 6.60 4.48 -23.99
N PRO A 274 5.79 3.42 -23.92
CA PRO A 274 6.17 2.12 -24.47
C PRO A 274 6.24 2.19 -25.99
N THR A 275 7.34 1.68 -26.53
CA THR A 275 7.53 1.53 -27.99
C THR A 275 6.74 0.37 -28.57
N ASN A 276 6.66 0.30 -29.91
CA ASN A 276 6.11 -0.86 -30.61
C ASN A 276 6.76 -2.17 -30.13
N ASP A 277 8.10 -2.21 -30.02
CA ASP A 277 8.84 -3.36 -29.49
C ASP A 277 8.43 -3.73 -28.05
N ALA A 278 8.03 -2.75 -27.24
CA ALA A 278 7.52 -2.99 -25.89
C ALA A 278 6.15 -3.69 -25.92
N PHE A 279 5.27 -3.30 -26.84
CA PHE A 279 3.97 -3.95 -27.04
C PHE A 279 4.12 -5.33 -27.68
N ASP A 280 5.08 -5.53 -28.59
CA ASP A 280 5.36 -6.83 -29.22
C ASP A 280 5.85 -7.88 -28.22
N LYS A 281 6.40 -7.45 -27.07
CA LYS A 281 6.75 -8.34 -25.94
C LYS A 281 5.54 -8.78 -25.13
N LEU A 282 4.36 -8.18 -25.30
CA LEU A 282 3.13 -8.64 -24.68
C LEU A 282 2.51 -9.78 -25.50
N ASP A 283 1.95 -10.77 -24.81
CA ASP A 283 1.16 -11.80 -25.47
C ASP A 283 -0.04 -11.16 -26.20
N ARG A 284 -0.27 -11.57 -27.45
CA ARG A 284 -1.35 -10.99 -28.29
C ARG A 284 -2.71 -11.11 -27.62
N GLU A 285 -2.98 -12.24 -26.97
CA GLU A 285 -4.22 -12.46 -26.23
C GLU A 285 -4.42 -11.45 -25.08
N VAL A 286 -3.33 -11.02 -24.43
CA VAL A 286 -3.37 -10.01 -23.37
C VAL A 286 -3.68 -8.64 -23.95
N LEU A 287 -3.03 -8.27 -25.07
CA LEU A 287 -3.30 -7.00 -25.74
C LEU A 287 -4.74 -6.90 -26.26
N ASP A 288 -5.23 -7.95 -26.94
CA ASP A 288 -6.59 -8.02 -27.47
C ASP A 288 -7.62 -7.86 -26.34
N ARG A 289 -7.40 -8.58 -25.22
CA ARG A 289 -8.24 -8.44 -24.02
C ARG A 289 -8.24 -7.02 -23.46
N LEU A 290 -7.06 -6.39 -23.37
CA LEU A 290 -6.95 -5.02 -22.86
C LEU A 290 -7.68 -4.03 -23.77
N MET A 291 -7.63 -4.24 -25.09
CA MET A 291 -8.34 -3.40 -26.07
C MET A 291 -9.86 -3.56 -25.98
N GLU A 292 -10.36 -4.73 -25.60
CA GLU A 292 -11.79 -4.97 -25.36
C GLU A 292 -12.30 -4.36 -24.04
N ASP A 293 -11.45 -4.30 -23.00
CA ASP A 293 -11.78 -3.69 -21.71
C ASP A 293 -11.22 -2.28 -21.56
N LYS A 294 -12.05 -1.29 -21.92
CA LYS A 294 -11.74 0.13 -21.81
C LYS A 294 -11.24 0.54 -20.41
N LYS A 295 -11.75 -0.06 -19.33
CA LYS A 295 -11.33 0.29 -17.96
C LYS A 295 -9.89 -0.16 -17.71
N SER A 296 -9.56 -1.40 -18.09
CA SER A 296 -8.20 -1.92 -18.00
C SER A 296 -7.23 -1.15 -18.91
N LEU A 297 -7.65 -0.79 -20.12
CA LEU A 297 -6.85 0.02 -21.04
C LEU A 297 -6.54 1.42 -20.48
N GLN A 298 -7.53 2.06 -19.87
CA GLN A 298 -7.35 3.35 -19.20
C GLN A 298 -6.42 3.24 -17.99
N ALA A 299 -6.56 2.19 -17.18
CA ALA A 299 -5.66 1.93 -16.06
C ALA A 299 -4.21 1.73 -16.56
N LEU A 300 -4.02 0.90 -17.59
CA LEU A 300 -2.73 0.65 -18.22
C LEU A 300 -2.02 1.95 -18.62
N LEU A 301 -2.68 2.82 -19.38
CA LEU A 301 -2.05 4.03 -19.88
C LEU A 301 -1.86 5.09 -18.79
N ASN A 302 -2.80 5.23 -17.85
CA ASN A 302 -2.63 6.13 -16.71
C ASN A 302 -1.46 5.68 -15.81
N TYR A 303 -1.12 4.39 -15.77
CA TYR A 303 0.02 3.87 -15.03
C TYR A 303 1.37 4.27 -15.66
N HIS A 304 1.39 4.66 -16.94
CA HIS A 304 2.57 5.20 -17.61
C HIS A 304 2.74 6.72 -17.44
N LEU A 305 1.77 7.40 -16.81
CA LEU A 305 1.67 8.85 -16.79
C LEU A 305 1.77 9.40 -15.37
N LEU A 306 2.67 10.36 -15.16
CA LEU A 306 2.77 11.13 -13.92
C LEU A 306 2.22 12.55 -14.11
N ASN A 307 1.66 13.12 -13.05
CA ASN A 307 1.19 14.52 -13.03
C ASN A 307 2.28 15.53 -12.60
N SER A 308 3.53 15.25 -12.98
CA SER A 308 4.67 16.14 -12.74
C SER A 308 5.77 15.87 -13.76
N VAL A 309 6.65 16.85 -14.02
CA VAL A 309 7.79 16.69 -14.94
C VAL A 309 9.01 16.15 -14.19
N GLN A 310 9.45 14.95 -14.56
CA GLN A 310 10.61 14.26 -13.98
C GLN A 310 11.71 14.13 -15.05
N CYS A 311 12.57 15.13 -15.13
CA CYS A 311 13.75 15.10 -16.00
C CYS A 311 14.79 14.10 -15.44
N SER A 312 15.51 13.41 -16.31
CA SER A 312 16.42 12.33 -15.90
C SER A 312 17.54 12.82 -14.97
N GLU A 313 18.06 14.02 -15.19
CA GLU A 313 19.12 14.63 -14.36
C GLU A 313 18.65 15.04 -12.95
N ALA A 314 17.33 15.05 -12.70
CA ALA A 314 16.78 15.25 -11.36
C ALA A 314 16.79 13.98 -10.52
N ILE A 315 16.89 12.81 -11.14
CA ILE A 315 16.84 11.52 -10.46
C ILE A 315 18.25 11.12 -10.03
N MET A 316 18.50 11.14 -8.71
CA MET A 316 19.81 10.79 -8.12
C MET A 316 19.77 9.47 -7.33
N ALA A 317 18.58 9.00 -7.00
CA ALA A 317 18.31 7.78 -6.23
C ALA A 317 16.85 7.36 -6.44
N GLY A 318 16.53 6.10 -6.11
CA GLY A 318 15.17 5.56 -6.15
C GLY A 318 14.18 6.39 -5.32
N THR A 319 13.13 6.86 -5.98
CA THR A 319 12.05 7.68 -5.41
C THR A 319 10.70 7.15 -5.91
N SER A 320 9.74 7.05 -4.99
CA SER A 320 8.37 6.61 -5.31
C SER A 320 7.54 7.78 -5.85
N TYR A 321 6.84 7.56 -6.96
CA TYR A 321 5.93 8.51 -7.58
C TYR A 321 4.57 7.87 -7.82
N GLU A 322 3.51 8.61 -7.48
CA GLU A 322 2.14 8.21 -7.76
C GLU A 322 1.83 8.46 -9.25
N THR A 323 1.35 7.42 -9.93
CA THR A 323 0.88 7.51 -11.32
C THR A 323 -0.54 8.04 -11.38
N LEU A 324 -1.02 8.42 -12.57
CA LEU A 324 -2.43 8.80 -12.72
C LEU A 324 -3.42 7.65 -12.52
N GLU A 325 -2.95 6.41 -12.51
CA GLU A 325 -3.77 5.25 -12.14
C GLU A 325 -4.01 5.16 -10.63
N GLY A 326 -3.13 5.77 -9.82
CA GLY A 326 -3.17 5.82 -8.36
C GLY A 326 -2.13 4.92 -7.68
N SER A 327 -1.64 3.90 -8.37
CA SER A 327 -0.53 3.08 -7.88
C SER A 327 0.81 3.81 -8.05
N ASN A 328 1.78 3.46 -7.20
CA ASN A 328 3.12 4.02 -7.25
C ASN A 328 4.04 3.25 -8.21
N ILE A 329 4.96 3.98 -8.86
CA ILE A 329 6.16 3.45 -9.51
C ILE A 329 7.41 4.00 -8.82
N GLU A 330 8.46 3.20 -8.75
CA GLU A 330 9.77 3.68 -8.30
C GLU A 330 10.58 4.15 -9.51
N ILE A 331 10.99 5.42 -9.52
CA ILE A 331 11.91 5.96 -10.51
C ILE A 331 13.27 6.12 -9.86
N GLY A 332 14.26 5.49 -10.45
CA GLY A 332 15.65 5.49 -9.98
C GLY A 332 16.62 5.62 -11.13
N CYS A 333 17.89 5.36 -10.84
CA CYS A 333 18.95 5.37 -11.84
C CYS A 333 20.09 4.43 -11.44
N ASP A 334 20.76 3.84 -12.43
CA ASP A 334 22.02 3.11 -12.27
C ASP A 334 23.02 3.61 -13.31
N GLY A 335 24.00 4.41 -12.85
CA GLY A 335 24.84 5.20 -13.73
C GLY A 335 24.02 6.23 -14.50
N ASP A 336 24.14 6.23 -15.83
CA ASP A 336 23.42 7.16 -16.71
C ASP A 336 22.04 6.65 -17.16
N SER A 337 21.71 5.38 -16.86
CA SER A 337 20.43 4.76 -17.20
C SER A 337 19.39 5.07 -16.14
N LEU A 338 18.22 5.56 -16.58
CA LEU A 338 17.04 5.68 -15.74
C LEU A 338 16.43 4.29 -15.52
N THR A 339 15.95 4.01 -14.31
CA THR A 339 15.29 2.76 -13.97
C THR A 339 13.86 3.00 -13.54
N VAL A 340 12.94 2.15 -13.97
CA VAL A 340 11.55 2.13 -13.51
C VAL A 340 11.30 0.81 -12.80
N ASN A 341 10.84 0.84 -11.55
CA ASN A 341 10.71 -0.31 -10.66
C ASN A 341 11.99 -1.17 -10.57
N GLY A 342 13.15 -0.51 -10.59
CA GLY A 342 14.48 -1.14 -10.55
C GLY A 342 14.97 -1.73 -11.87
N ILE A 343 14.20 -1.66 -12.95
CA ILE A 343 14.52 -2.23 -14.26
C ILE A 343 15.05 -1.13 -15.20
N LYS A 344 16.14 -1.40 -15.92
CA LYS A 344 16.75 -0.49 -16.92
C LYS A 344 16.03 -0.54 -18.26
N MET A 345 14.75 -0.16 -18.28
CA MET A 345 13.92 -0.20 -19.49
C MET A 345 13.93 1.09 -20.32
N VAL A 346 14.43 2.20 -19.75
CA VAL A 346 14.43 3.50 -20.42
C VAL A 346 15.65 3.59 -21.34
N PHE A 347 15.42 3.67 -22.66
CA PHE A 347 16.51 3.70 -23.64
C PHE A 347 16.67 5.08 -24.32
N LYS A 348 15.61 5.90 -24.39
CA LYS A 348 15.67 7.31 -24.80
C LYS A 348 14.97 8.16 -23.76
N LYS A 349 15.63 9.21 -23.27
CA LYS A 349 15.17 10.01 -22.12
C LYS A 349 15.15 11.49 -22.47
N ASP A 350 14.35 12.24 -21.71
CA ASP A 350 14.25 13.70 -21.80
C ASP A 350 13.79 14.21 -23.18
N ILE A 351 12.80 13.57 -23.80
CA ILE A 351 12.11 14.16 -24.95
C ILE A 351 11.16 15.23 -24.42
N VAL A 352 11.57 16.49 -24.50
CA VAL A 352 10.83 17.61 -23.90
C VAL A 352 9.69 18.04 -24.83
N THR A 353 8.51 18.27 -24.25
CA THR A 353 7.32 18.78 -24.94
C THR A 353 6.79 20.03 -24.23
N THR A 354 5.85 20.74 -24.84
CA THR A 354 5.28 21.99 -24.28
C THR A 354 4.48 21.74 -22.99
N ASN A 355 4.01 20.52 -22.77
CA ASN A 355 3.20 20.12 -21.63
C ASN A 355 3.82 18.97 -20.80
N GLY A 356 5.10 18.63 -21.01
CA GLY A 356 5.75 17.58 -20.23
C GLY A 356 7.08 17.06 -20.77
N VAL A 357 7.40 15.83 -20.37
CA VAL A 357 8.58 15.08 -20.82
C VAL A 357 8.19 13.64 -21.12
N ILE A 358 8.78 13.08 -22.18
CA ILE A 358 8.62 11.68 -22.57
C ILE A 358 9.94 10.94 -22.35
N HIS A 359 9.85 9.74 -21.75
CA HIS A 359 10.92 8.76 -21.67
C HIS A 359 10.47 7.49 -22.39
N LEU A 360 11.18 7.08 -23.44
CA LEU A 360 10.85 5.85 -24.17
C LEU A 360 11.29 4.63 -23.37
N ILE A 361 10.38 3.67 -23.22
CA ILE A 361 10.62 2.40 -22.52
C ILE A 361 10.46 1.21 -23.46
N ASP A 362 11.20 0.15 -23.18
CA ASP A 362 11.21 -1.09 -23.96
C ASP A 362 10.28 -2.18 -23.39
N GLN A 363 9.50 -1.87 -22.36
CA GLN A 363 8.54 -2.77 -21.71
C GLN A 363 7.27 -2.01 -21.35
N VAL A 364 6.10 -2.64 -21.47
CA VAL A 364 4.84 -2.05 -21.02
C VAL A 364 4.71 -2.20 -19.49
N LEU A 365 4.45 -1.09 -18.80
CA LEU A 365 4.15 -1.06 -17.37
C LEU A 365 2.71 -1.54 -17.14
N MET A 366 2.55 -2.74 -16.60
CA MET A 366 1.22 -3.31 -16.35
C MET A 366 0.79 -3.16 -14.88
N PRO A 367 -0.21 -2.29 -14.58
CA PRO A 367 -0.73 -2.17 -13.22
C PRO A 367 -1.52 -3.42 -12.84
N ASP A 368 -1.63 -3.70 -11.55
CA ASP A 368 -2.40 -4.85 -11.06
C ASP A 368 -3.89 -4.74 -11.47
N SER A 369 -4.46 -3.54 -11.50
CA SER A 369 -5.85 -3.27 -11.90
C SER A 369 -6.18 -3.65 -13.35
N ALA A 370 -5.17 -3.80 -14.23
CA ALA A 370 -5.32 -4.25 -15.61
C ALA A 370 -5.02 -5.74 -15.80
N LYS A 371 -4.55 -6.42 -14.74
CA LYS A 371 -4.24 -7.85 -14.75
C LYS A 371 -5.47 -8.68 -14.39
N GLN A 372 -5.59 -9.85 -15.01
CA GLN A 372 -6.53 -10.85 -14.55
C GLN A 372 -6.07 -11.47 -13.23
N VAL A 373 -6.99 -12.05 -12.48
CA VAL A 373 -6.72 -12.59 -11.13
C VAL A 373 -5.58 -13.63 -11.10
N MET A 374 -5.43 -14.46 -12.14
CA MET A 374 -4.34 -15.43 -12.24
C MET A 374 -2.97 -14.75 -12.48
N GLU A 375 -2.95 -13.61 -13.17
CA GLU A 375 -1.73 -12.83 -13.42
C GLU A 375 -1.26 -12.05 -12.17
N LEU A 376 -2.12 -11.91 -11.15
CA LEU A 376 -1.74 -11.32 -9.87
C LEU A 376 -0.86 -12.25 -9.02
N VAL A 377 -0.94 -13.56 -9.28
CA VAL A 377 -0.26 -14.60 -8.51
C VAL A 377 1.24 -14.47 -8.68
N GLY A 378 1.94 -14.20 -7.58
CA GLY A 378 3.38 -13.99 -7.57
C GLY A 378 4.18 -15.27 -7.38
N GLN A 379 5.50 -15.14 -7.45
CA GLN A 379 6.45 -16.24 -7.27
C GLN A 379 6.30 -16.98 -5.93
N SER A 380 5.90 -16.27 -4.86
CA SER A 380 5.63 -16.85 -3.53
C SER A 380 4.42 -17.78 -3.47
N GLN A 381 3.59 -17.80 -4.51
CA GLN A 381 2.42 -18.65 -4.71
C GLN A 381 2.55 -19.47 -6.01
N GLY A 382 3.76 -19.60 -6.56
CA GLY A 382 4.01 -20.32 -7.82
C GLY A 382 3.45 -21.75 -7.78
N THR A 383 3.70 -22.48 -6.68
CA THR A 383 3.19 -23.85 -6.52
C THR A 383 1.67 -23.91 -6.57
N PHE A 384 0.97 -22.94 -5.96
CA PHE A 384 -0.49 -22.85 -6.05
C PHE A 384 -0.95 -22.62 -7.50
N SER A 385 -0.31 -21.69 -8.23
CA SER A 385 -0.62 -21.42 -9.65
C SER A 385 -0.42 -22.64 -10.53
N ASP A 386 0.69 -23.35 -10.33
CA ASP A 386 1.04 -24.56 -11.08
C ASP A 386 -0.02 -25.65 -10.87
N MET A 387 -0.41 -25.90 -9.61
CA MET A 387 -1.44 -26.89 -9.28
C MET A 387 -2.81 -26.52 -9.83
N LEU A 388 -3.20 -25.24 -9.81
CA LEU A 388 -4.45 -24.79 -10.44
C LEU A 388 -4.46 -25.07 -11.94
N THR A 389 -3.30 -24.95 -12.60
CA THR A 389 -3.15 -25.19 -14.03
C THR A 389 -3.15 -26.68 -14.35
N GLU A 390 -2.36 -27.47 -13.63
CA GLU A 390 -2.26 -28.92 -13.82
C GLU A 390 -3.60 -29.63 -13.61
N LEU A 391 -4.40 -29.19 -12.64
CA LEU A 391 -5.72 -29.77 -12.33
C LEU A 391 -6.86 -29.19 -13.18
N GLY A 392 -6.54 -28.30 -14.12
CA GLY A 392 -7.49 -27.67 -15.05
C GLY A 392 -8.47 -26.68 -14.42
N LEU A 393 -8.15 -26.16 -13.23
CA LEU A 393 -8.97 -25.16 -12.53
C LEU A 393 -8.81 -23.77 -13.14
N SER A 394 -7.60 -23.39 -13.56
CA SER A 394 -7.36 -22.09 -14.21
C SER A 394 -8.10 -21.96 -15.54
N ALA A 395 -8.12 -23.02 -16.36
CA ALA A 395 -8.86 -23.04 -17.63
C ALA A 395 -10.39 -22.95 -17.45
N ALA A 396 -10.91 -23.34 -16.28
CA ALA A 396 -12.34 -23.20 -15.96
C ALA A 396 -12.71 -21.76 -15.55
N MET A 397 -11.73 -20.93 -15.21
CA MET A 397 -11.95 -19.53 -14.83
C MET A 397 -12.11 -18.67 -16.08
N ARG A 398 -13.31 -18.11 -16.27
CA ARG A 398 -13.62 -17.31 -17.46
C ARG A 398 -13.20 -15.86 -17.27
N PRO A 399 -12.60 -15.20 -18.29
CA PRO A 399 -12.21 -13.79 -18.22
C PRO A 399 -13.32 -12.83 -17.76
N GLN A 400 -14.56 -13.08 -18.17
CA GLN A 400 -15.71 -12.21 -17.92
C GLN A 400 -16.36 -12.45 -16.55
N VAL A 401 -15.90 -13.44 -15.79
CA VAL A 401 -16.42 -13.78 -14.47
C VAL A 401 -15.45 -13.27 -13.42
N GLU A 402 -16.01 -12.76 -12.33
CA GLU A 402 -15.22 -12.28 -11.20
C GLU A 402 -14.87 -13.39 -10.21
N TYR A 403 -13.62 -13.41 -9.76
CA TYR A 403 -13.14 -14.41 -8.80
C TYR A 403 -12.34 -13.78 -7.65
N THR A 404 -12.22 -14.52 -6.55
CA THR A 404 -11.21 -14.24 -5.52
C THR A 404 -10.35 -15.47 -5.30
N LEU A 405 -9.03 -15.29 -5.34
CA LEU A 405 -8.07 -16.36 -5.09
C LEU A 405 -7.54 -16.33 -3.66
N LEU A 406 -7.81 -17.46 -2.99
CA LEU A 406 -7.38 -17.98 -1.71
C LEU A 406 -5.89 -18.34 -1.59
N ALA A 407 -4.94 -17.68 -2.24
CA ALA A 407 -3.66 -18.30 -2.58
C ALA A 407 -2.71 -18.59 -1.39
N PRO A 408 -2.44 -19.86 -1.04
CA PRO A 408 -1.46 -20.21 -0.01
C PRO A 408 -0.01 -19.95 -0.46
N LEU A 409 0.89 -19.72 0.50
CA LEU A 409 2.33 -19.71 0.26
C LEU A 409 2.82 -21.08 -0.24
N ASN A 410 3.91 -21.09 -1.02
CA ASN A 410 4.54 -22.33 -1.49
C ASN A 410 4.86 -23.33 -0.36
N ILE A 411 5.23 -22.84 0.84
CA ILE A 411 5.53 -23.68 2.01
C ILE A 411 4.32 -24.50 2.50
N ALA A 412 3.09 -24.12 2.14
CA ALA A 412 1.89 -24.87 2.47
C ALA A 412 1.76 -26.18 1.67
N PHE A 413 2.50 -26.33 0.57
CA PHE A 413 2.52 -27.51 -0.30
C PHE A 413 3.71 -28.43 0.06
N ASN A 414 3.66 -29.02 1.25
CA ASN A 414 4.66 -29.97 1.72
C ASN A 414 4.52 -31.36 1.06
N ASP A 415 5.47 -32.26 1.32
CA ASP A 415 5.48 -33.61 0.73
C ASP A 415 4.17 -34.40 0.98
N GLU A 416 3.53 -34.19 2.13
CA GLU A 416 2.27 -34.84 2.47
C GLU A 416 1.14 -34.35 1.54
N VAL A 417 0.99 -33.03 1.39
CA VAL A 417 0.01 -32.41 0.47
C VAL A 417 0.28 -32.83 -0.97
N MET A 418 1.56 -32.83 -1.39
CA MET A 418 1.95 -33.20 -2.75
C MET A 418 1.76 -34.69 -3.05
N SER A 419 1.68 -35.54 -2.02
CA SER A 419 1.41 -36.97 -2.16
C SER A 419 -0.08 -37.35 -2.15
N MET A 420 -0.98 -36.38 -1.95
CA MET A 420 -2.43 -36.62 -1.90
C MET A 420 -2.98 -37.03 -3.26
N ASP A 421 -4.11 -37.75 -3.25
CA ASP A 421 -4.87 -38.04 -4.47
C ASP A 421 -5.27 -36.73 -5.17
N GLN A 422 -5.00 -36.64 -6.47
CA GLN A 422 -5.22 -35.43 -7.25
C GLN A 422 -6.70 -34.98 -7.26
N SER A 423 -7.65 -35.91 -7.17
CA SER A 423 -9.08 -35.58 -7.10
C SER A 423 -9.41 -34.90 -5.77
N PHE A 424 -8.79 -35.37 -4.69
CA PHE A 424 -8.95 -34.77 -3.38
C PHE A 424 -8.26 -33.39 -3.29
N LEU A 425 -7.03 -33.28 -3.80
CA LEU A 425 -6.32 -32.01 -3.87
C LEU A 425 -7.09 -30.98 -4.71
N LYS A 426 -7.69 -31.40 -5.82
CA LYS A 426 -8.55 -30.56 -6.64
C LYS A 426 -9.72 -29.97 -5.84
N ILE A 427 -10.42 -30.79 -5.05
CA ILE A 427 -11.52 -30.32 -4.18
C ILE A 427 -11.00 -29.33 -3.13
N ILE A 428 -9.80 -29.55 -2.57
CA ILE A 428 -9.17 -28.61 -1.65
C ILE A 428 -8.94 -27.27 -2.37
N LEU A 429 -8.33 -27.27 -3.55
CA LEU A 429 -8.03 -26.04 -4.29
C LEU A 429 -9.28 -25.32 -4.81
N GLU A 430 -10.37 -26.03 -5.12
CA GLU A 430 -11.67 -25.41 -5.43
C GLU A 430 -12.23 -24.61 -4.23
N ASN A 431 -11.85 -24.96 -3.00
CA ASN A 431 -12.16 -24.15 -1.82
C ASN A 431 -11.30 -22.90 -1.68
N HIS A 432 -10.24 -22.76 -2.47
CA HIS A 432 -9.39 -21.57 -2.52
C HIS A 432 -9.80 -20.63 -3.66
N ILE A 433 -10.93 -20.88 -4.33
CA ILE A 433 -11.45 -20.02 -5.39
C ILE A 433 -12.88 -19.62 -5.00
N LEU A 434 -13.13 -18.32 -4.87
CA LEU A 434 -14.47 -17.78 -4.61
C LEU A 434 -15.14 -17.33 -5.92
N LYS A 435 -16.47 -17.45 -5.98
CA LYS A 435 -17.28 -17.13 -7.18
C LYS A 435 -17.53 -15.63 -7.42
N SER A 436 -16.96 -14.77 -6.59
CA SER A 436 -17.11 -13.32 -6.68
C SER A 436 -15.81 -12.63 -6.32
N LYS A 437 -15.62 -11.41 -6.82
CA LYS A 437 -14.52 -10.52 -6.42
C LYS A 437 -14.84 -9.91 -5.06
N ILE A 438 -14.05 -10.25 -4.06
CA ILE A 438 -14.12 -9.73 -2.70
C ILE A 438 -12.77 -9.11 -2.38
N VAL A 439 -12.74 -7.80 -2.21
CA VAL A 439 -11.51 -7.11 -1.80
C VAL A 439 -11.39 -7.09 -0.28
N LEU A 440 -10.18 -6.86 0.23
CA LEU A 440 -9.87 -6.94 1.66
C LEU A 440 -10.78 -6.04 2.52
N SER A 441 -11.12 -4.85 2.03
CA SER A 441 -11.97 -3.87 2.73
C SER A 441 -13.44 -4.28 2.82
N GLN A 442 -13.89 -5.25 2.03
CA GLN A 442 -15.26 -5.76 2.04
C GLN A 442 -15.45 -6.92 3.02
N LEU A 443 -14.36 -7.46 3.58
CA LEU A 443 -14.45 -8.54 4.56
C LEU A 443 -15.00 -8.03 5.89
N TYR A 444 -15.96 -8.76 6.46
CA TYR A 444 -16.52 -8.46 7.80
C TYR A 444 -16.66 -9.72 8.65
N ASN A 445 -16.62 -9.56 9.98
CA ASN A 445 -16.69 -10.68 10.90
C ASN A 445 -18.01 -11.46 10.78
N GLY A 446 -17.92 -12.79 10.66
CA GLY A 446 -19.07 -13.67 10.48
C GLY A 446 -19.61 -13.76 9.05
N GLN A 447 -18.97 -13.09 8.08
CA GLN A 447 -19.29 -13.25 6.66
C GLN A 447 -19.10 -14.71 6.23
N ARG A 448 -19.93 -15.14 5.28
CA ARG A 448 -19.82 -16.45 4.62
C ARG A 448 -19.47 -16.27 3.16
N LEU A 449 -18.40 -16.91 2.72
CA LEU A 449 -17.86 -16.83 1.36
C LEU A 449 -18.14 -18.13 0.63
N GLU A 450 -18.78 -18.07 -0.54
CA GLU A 450 -19.07 -19.25 -1.34
C GLU A 450 -17.89 -19.60 -2.24
N THR A 451 -17.41 -20.84 -2.13
CA THR A 451 -16.31 -21.38 -2.95
C THR A 451 -16.82 -21.94 -4.28
N LEU A 452 -15.91 -22.18 -5.21
CA LEU A 452 -16.23 -22.82 -6.49
C LEU A 452 -16.80 -24.24 -6.29
N ALA A 453 -16.32 -24.96 -5.27
CA ALA A 453 -16.85 -26.25 -4.83
C ALA A 453 -18.27 -26.18 -4.20
N GLY A 454 -18.83 -24.99 -4.02
CA GLY A 454 -20.14 -24.79 -3.39
C GLY A 454 -20.13 -24.91 -1.86
N LYS A 455 -18.95 -24.90 -1.23
CA LYS A 455 -18.83 -24.83 0.24
C LYS A 455 -18.87 -23.36 0.70
N PHE A 456 -19.21 -23.15 1.96
CA PHE A 456 -19.16 -21.83 2.59
C PHE A 456 -18.00 -21.75 3.58
N LEU A 457 -17.15 -20.74 3.42
CA LEU A 457 -16.07 -20.42 4.35
C LEU A 457 -16.48 -19.27 5.26
N ARG A 458 -16.14 -19.36 6.55
CA ARG A 458 -16.43 -18.33 7.54
C ARG A 458 -15.26 -17.37 7.67
N VAL A 459 -15.56 -16.08 7.73
CA VAL A 459 -14.58 -15.01 7.95
C VAL A 459 -14.54 -14.63 9.42
N PHE A 460 -13.34 -14.60 9.98
CA PHE A 460 -13.04 -14.17 11.34
C PHE A 460 -12.14 -12.92 11.28
N ILE A 461 -12.62 -11.81 11.84
CA ILE A 461 -11.84 -10.57 11.93
C ILE A 461 -11.41 -10.36 13.38
N TYR A 462 -10.10 -10.38 13.58
CA TYR A 462 -9.43 -10.08 14.84
C TYR A 462 -8.85 -8.67 14.81
N ARG A 463 -8.23 -8.25 15.92
CA ARG A 463 -7.60 -6.93 16.03
C ARG A 463 -6.45 -6.75 15.03
N THR A 464 -5.67 -7.81 14.81
CA THR A 464 -4.42 -7.76 14.02
C THR A 464 -4.38 -8.78 12.89
N ALA A 465 -5.44 -9.58 12.70
CA ALA A 465 -5.50 -10.66 11.72
C ALA A 465 -6.90 -10.77 11.10
N VAL A 466 -6.94 -11.21 9.84
CA VAL A 466 -8.17 -11.62 9.15
C VAL A 466 -7.96 -13.07 8.74
N CYS A 467 -8.89 -13.94 9.13
CA CYS A 467 -8.77 -15.36 8.86
C CYS A 467 -10.05 -15.90 8.22
N ILE A 468 -9.87 -16.90 7.36
CA ILE A 468 -10.93 -17.58 6.64
C ILE A 468 -10.79 -19.07 6.99
N GLU A 469 -11.79 -19.58 7.73
CA GLU A 469 -11.69 -20.88 8.39
C GLU A 469 -10.42 -21.00 9.25
N ASN A 470 -9.56 -22.00 9.01
CA ASN A 470 -8.33 -22.25 9.76
C ASN A 470 -7.13 -21.42 9.28
N ALA A 471 -7.22 -20.74 8.14
CA ALA A 471 -6.09 -20.07 7.52
C ALA A 471 -6.21 -18.54 7.64
N CYS A 472 -5.12 -17.87 7.98
CA CYS A 472 -5.09 -16.42 8.08
C CYS A 472 -4.44 -15.76 6.85
N LEU A 473 -4.95 -14.58 6.51
CA LEU A 473 -4.40 -13.73 5.46
C LEU A 473 -3.04 -13.18 5.89
N ILE A 474 -2.13 -13.07 4.94
CA ILE A 474 -0.87 -12.34 5.08
C ILE A 474 -0.92 -11.06 4.23
N ARG A 475 0.02 -10.14 4.50
CA ARG A 475 0.15 -8.92 3.71
C ARG A 475 0.44 -9.26 2.24
N GLY A 476 -0.09 -8.45 1.33
CA GLY A 476 0.13 -8.60 -0.11
C GLY A 476 -1.12 -8.87 -0.92
N SER A 477 -2.32 -8.64 -0.36
CA SER A 477 -3.56 -8.68 -1.15
C SER A 477 -3.48 -7.74 -2.34
N LYS A 478 -3.97 -8.18 -3.50
CA LYS A 478 -4.00 -7.42 -4.75
C LYS A 478 -5.39 -7.41 -5.35
N GLU A 479 -5.67 -6.39 -6.14
CA GLU A 479 -6.90 -6.23 -6.88
C GLU A 479 -6.58 -6.14 -8.37
N GLY A 480 -7.28 -6.96 -9.17
CA GLY A 480 -7.16 -6.97 -10.63
C GLY A 480 -8.47 -6.65 -11.33
N SER A 481 -8.46 -6.73 -12.65
CA SER A 481 -9.57 -6.35 -13.52
C SER A 481 -10.81 -7.22 -13.26
N ASN A 482 -10.62 -8.54 -13.16
CA ASN A 482 -11.69 -9.53 -12.93
C ASN A 482 -11.57 -10.27 -11.58
N GLY A 483 -10.81 -9.76 -10.61
CA GLY A 483 -10.75 -10.45 -9.34
C GLY A 483 -9.88 -9.83 -8.27
N ALA A 484 -9.77 -10.53 -7.15
CA ALA A 484 -8.90 -10.19 -6.04
C ALA A 484 -8.03 -11.39 -5.65
N LEU A 485 -6.82 -11.12 -5.18
CA LEU A 485 -5.90 -12.12 -4.66
C LEU A 485 -5.68 -11.84 -3.18
N HIS A 486 -5.87 -12.85 -2.34
CA HIS A 486 -5.54 -12.83 -0.93
C HIS A 486 -4.52 -13.91 -0.64
N LEU A 487 -3.39 -13.51 -0.09
CA LEU A 487 -2.33 -14.45 0.25
C LEU A 487 -2.65 -15.09 1.60
N MET A 488 -2.50 -16.41 1.68
CA MET A 488 -2.78 -17.21 2.86
C MET A 488 -1.50 -17.90 3.35
N LYS A 489 -1.35 -18.08 4.67
CA LYS A 489 -0.20 -18.80 5.21
C LYS A 489 -0.27 -20.31 4.95
N THR A 490 -1.46 -20.89 5.03
CA THR A 490 -1.74 -22.33 4.98
C THR A 490 -2.92 -22.65 4.06
N LEU A 491 -3.14 -23.94 3.78
CA LEU A 491 -4.31 -24.43 3.06
C LEU A 491 -5.57 -24.33 3.94
N ILE A 492 -6.68 -23.95 3.30
CA ILE A 492 -8.01 -23.90 3.90
C ILE A 492 -8.61 -25.30 3.93
N THR A 493 -9.00 -25.73 5.13
CA THR A 493 -9.72 -26.97 5.40
C THR A 493 -11.09 -26.62 6.01
N PRO A 494 -12.17 -26.58 5.20
CA PRO A 494 -13.50 -26.26 5.69
C PRO A 494 -13.97 -27.29 6.72
N ALA A 495 -14.61 -26.82 7.79
CA ALA A 495 -15.16 -27.73 8.80
C ALA A 495 -16.35 -28.52 8.24
N GLU A 496 -16.36 -29.85 8.45
CA GLU A 496 -17.41 -30.75 7.94
C GLU A 496 -18.31 -31.31 9.05
N SER A 497 -17.90 -31.23 10.30
CA SER A 497 -18.60 -31.82 11.43
C SER A 497 -18.73 -30.85 12.61
N THR A 498 -19.76 -31.07 13.44
CA THR A 498 -19.92 -30.34 14.73
C THR A 498 -18.81 -30.70 15.71
N MET A 499 -18.62 -29.87 16.75
CA MET A 499 -17.65 -30.16 17.83
C MET A 499 -17.92 -31.52 18.46
N TYR A 500 -19.20 -31.87 18.69
CA TYR A 500 -19.56 -33.19 19.23
C TYR A 500 -19.05 -34.34 18.36
N GLN A 501 -19.32 -34.31 17.07
CA GLN A 501 -18.89 -35.36 16.13
C GLN A 501 -17.37 -35.42 16.01
N LEU A 502 -16.71 -34.26 16.00
CA LEU A 502 -15.25 -34.15 15.96
C LEU A 502 -14.60 -34.83 17.17
N LEU A 503 -15.09 -34.53 18.38
CA LEU A 503 -14.58 -35.12 19.64
C LEU A 503 -14.83 -36.63 19.71
N VAL A 504 -16.01 -37.10 19.28
CA VAL A 504 -16.34 -38.53 19.23
C VAL A 504 -15.41 -39.28 18.27
N LYS A 505 -15.17 -38.73 17.07
CA LYS A 505 -14.32 -39.34 16.04
C LYS A 505 -12.86 -39.43 16.50
N ASN A 506 -12.34 -38.41 17.18
CA ASN A 506 -10.97 -38.40 17.68
C ASN A 506 -10.73 -39.47 18.76
N GLY A 507 -11.72 -39.71 19.63
CA GLY A 507 -11.71 -40.80 20.59
C GLY A 507 -10.89 -40.56 21.87
N ALA A 508 -10.12 -39.47 21.96
CA ALA A 508 -9.33 -39.08 23.14
C ALA A 508 -10.10 -38.23 24.17
N PHE A 509 -11.43 -38.09 24.02
CA PHE A 509 -12.27 -37.19 24.83
C PHE A 509 -13.45 -37.91 25.51
N LYS A 510 -13.35 -39.22 25.75
CA LYS A 510 -14.47 -40.03 26.25
C LYS A 510 -14.93 -39.61 27.64
N ILE A 511 -13.99 -39.32 28.54
CA ILE A 511 -14.28 -38.88 29.91
C ILE A 511 -14.94 -37.50 29.87
N PHE A 512 -14.39 -36.57 29.08
CA PHE A 512 -14.97 -35.23 28.91
C PHE A 512 -16.40 -35.29 28.36
N LEU A 513 -16.67 -36.10 27.34
CA LEU A 513 -18.02 -36.29 26.80
C LEU A 513 -18.99 -36.87 27.84
N SER A 514 -18.53 -37.80 28.69
CA SER A 514 -19.34 -38.33 29.79
C SER A 514 -19.64 -37.29 30.87
N LEU A 515 -18.71 -36.37 31.15
CA LEU A 515 -18.94 -35.25 32.07
C LEU A 515 -19.92 -34.22 31.49
N MET A 516 -19.81 -33.92 30.19
CA MET A 516 -20.75 -33.05 29.47
C MET A 516 -22.18 -33.61 29.52
N GLU A 517 -22.33 -34.93 29.37
CA GLU A 517 -23.61 -35.62 29.52
C GLU A 517 -24.17 -35.50 30.94
N ALA A 518 -23.36 -35.81 31.97
CA ALA A 518 -23.76 -35.69 33.37
C ALA A 518 -24.17 -34.26 33.76
N ALA A 519 -23.56 -33.24 33.16
CA ALA A 519 -23.89 -31.83 33.39
C ALA A 519 -25.12 -31.34 32.59
N GLY A 520 -25.62 -32.14 31.63
CA GLY A 520 -26.68 -31.75 30.70
C GLY A 520 -26.24 -30.72 29.66
N LEU A 521 -24.97 -30.74 29.26
CA LEU A 521 -24.34 -29.78 28.34
C LEU A 521 -24.06 -30.37 26.95
N THR A 522 -24.42 -31.63 26.67
CA THR A 522 -24.16 -32.28 25.37
C THR A 522 -24.75 -31.51 24.19
N ASP A 523 -25.92 -30.87 24.35
CA ASP A 523 -26.56 -30.08 23.30
C ASP A 523 -25.73 -28.84 22.91
N LEU A 524 -24.95 -28.28 23.85
CA LEU A 524 -24.04 -27.16 23.57
C LEU A 524 -22.98 -27.52 22.52
N LEU A 525 -22.50 -28.78 22.52
CA LEU A 525 -21.52 -29.27 21.55
C LEU A 525 -22.11 -29.45 20.13
N LYS A 526 -23.44 -29.52 20.02
CA LYS A 526 -24.17 -29.76 18.77
C LYS A 526 -24.84 -28.51 18.21
N GLN A 527 -25.17 -27.56 19.09
CA GLN A 527 -25.88 -26.34 18.73
C GLN A 527 -25.10 -25.49 17.73
N GLU A 528 -25.82 -24.88 16.78
CA GLU A 528 -25.26 -23.90 15.87
C GLU A 528 -24.81 -22.62 16.60
N GLY A 529 -23.66 -22.10 16.20
CA GLY A 529 -23.08 -20.91 16.79
C GLY A 529 -21.61 -20.76 16.41
N GLY A 530 -20.91 -19.89 17.13
CA GLY A 530 -19.46 -19.78 17.07
C GLY A 530 -18.91 -19.89 18.49
N TYR A 531 -18.33 -21.04 18.80
CA TYR A 531 -17.77 -21.33 20.11
C TYR A 531 -16.28 -21.66 20.02
N THR A 532 -15.54 -21.36 21.08
CA THR A 532 -14.18 -21.85 21.29
C THR A 532 -14.20 -22.77 22.48
N LEU A 533 -13.81 -24.03 22.27
CA LEU A 533 -13.77 -25.06 23.29
C LEU A 533 -12.33 -25.48 23.55
N PHE A 534 -11.87 -25.34 24.79
CA PHE A 534 -10.65 -25.98 25.27
C PHE A 534 -11.02 -27.37 25.82
N ALA A 535 -10.92 -28.44 25.01
CA ALA A 535 -11.37 -29.77 25.39
C ALA A 535 -10.28 -30.55 26.16
N PRO A 536 -10.49 -30.93 27.44
CA PRO A 536 -9.57 -31.79 28.16
C PRO A 536 -9.62 -33.21 27.61
N THR A 537 -8.46 -33.72 27.21
CA THR A 537 -8.26 -35.12 26.79
C THR A 537 -8.43 -36.07 27.97
N ASP A 538 -8.59 -37.36 27.70
CA ASP A 538 -8.68 -38.40 28.72
C ASP A 538 -7.42 -38.44 29.62
N GLU A 539 -6.26 -38.01 29.09
CA GLU A 539 -5.01 -37.82 29.86
C GLU A 539 -5.16 -36.79 30.99
N ALA A 540 -6.00 -35.76 30.81
CA ALA A 540 -6.25 -34.74 31.83
C ALA A 540 -6.92 -35.30 33.09
N PHE A 541 -7.53 -36.48 32.97
CA PHE A 541 -8.20 -37.21 34.04
C PHE A 541 -7.41 -38.47 34.46
N ALA A 542 -6.19 -38.64 33.95
CA ALA A 542 -5.36 -39.77 34.31
C ALA A 542 -5.07 -39.79 35.82
N GLY A 543 -5.26 -40.95 36.44
CA GLY A 543 -5.09 -41.12 37.89
C GLY A 543 -6.32 -40.77 38.73
N LEU A 544 -7.47 -40.52 38.11
CA LEU A 544 -8.77 -40.51 38.80
C LEU A 544 -9.38 -41.92 38.85
N SER A 545 -9.92 -42.29 40.02
CA SER A 545 -10.72 -43.52 40.20
C SER A 545 -12.18 -43.30 39.79
N ASP A 546 -12.94 -44.38 39.64
CA ASP A 546 -14.40 -44.30 39.38
C ASP A 546 -15.14 -43.53 40.50
N ARG A 547 -14.64 -43.64 41.73
CA ARG A 547 -15.14 -42.86 42.88
C ARG A 547 -14.87 -41.37 42.71
N ASP A 548 -13.68 -41.00 42.22
CA ASP A 548 -13.31 -39.61 41.95
C ASP A 548 -14.19 -39.01 40.84
N LEU A 549 -14.41 -39.77 39.76
CA LEU A 549 -15.32 -39.35 38.67
C LEU A 549 -16.77 -39.23 39.16
N SER A 550 -17.21 -40.10 40.05
CA SER A 550 -18.53 -40.02 40.69
C SER A 550 -18.64 -38.79 41.60
N LEU A 551 -17.55 -38.40 42.29
CA LEU A 551 -17.50 -37.18 43.09
C LEU A 551 -17.65 -35.92 42.22
N LEU A 552 -16.95 -35.86 41.09
CA LEU A 552 -17.09 -34.76 40.11
C LEU A 552 -18.52 -34.68 39.55
N LYS A 553 -19.16 -35.82 39.28
CA LYS A 553 -20.55 -35.90 38.81
C LYS A 553 -21.58 -35.60 39.90
N GLY A 554 -21.21 -35.72 41.17
CA GLY A 554 -22.12 -35.56 42.30
C GLY A 554 -22.59 -34.12 42.54
N ASP A 555 -21.75 -33.12 42.24
CA ASP A 555 -22.12 -31.70 42.29
C ASP A 555 -22.28 -31.15 40.87
N VAL A 556 -23.52 -31.21 40.36
CA VAL A 556 -23.86 -30.76 39.01
C VAL A 556 -23.57 -29.27 38.80
N ASN A 557 -23.72 -28.44 39.83
CA ASN A 557 -23.46 -26.99 39.71
C ASN A 557 -21.96 -26.72 39.64
N ALA A 558 -21.15 -27.39 40.46
CA ALA A 558 -19.69 -27.35 40.34
C ALA A 558 -19.24 -27.85 38.97
N LEU A 559 -19.77 -28.99 38.52
CA LEU A 559 -19.41 -29.58 37.24
C LEU A 559 -19.76 -28.65 36.07
N ARG A 560 -20.97 -28.04 36.08
CA ARG A 560 -21.36 -27.04 35.07
C ARG A 560 -20.44 -25.83 35.08
N ALA A 561 -20.10 -25.29 36.24
CA ALA A 561 -19.17 -24.16 36.33
C ALA A 561 -17.80 -24.51 35.73
N ILE A 562 -17.26 -25.68 36.07
CA ILE A 562 -15.98 -26.15 35.53
C ILE A 562 -16.05 -26.34 34.01
N LEU A 563 -17.06 -27.06 33.50
CA LEU A 563 -17.15 -27.36 32.07
C LEU A 563 -17.42 -26.10 31.25
N LEU A 564 -18.29 -25.19 31.70
CA LEU A 564 -18.57 -23.92 31.01
C LEU A 564 -17.38 -22.96 31.01
N TYR A 565 -16.41 -23.13 31.93
CA TYR A 565 -15.14 -22.38 31.90
C TYR A 565 -14.24 -22.79 30.72
N HIS A 566 -14.48 -23.95 30.11
CA HIS A 566 -13.75 -24.38 28.92
C HIS A 566 -14.36 -23.83 27.61
N PHE A 567 -15.51 -23.16 27.67
CA PHE A 567 -16.19 -22.58 26.52
C PHE A 567 -16.11 -21.06 26.53
N SER A 568 -15.82 -20.48 25.37
CA SER A 568 -15.97 -19.04 25.11
C SER A 568 -16.87 -18.79 23.89
N ASN A 569 -17.59 -17.67 23.90
CA ASN A 569 -18.36 -17.21 22.75
C ASN A 569 -17.43 -16.54 21.73
N GLY A 570 -17.56 -16.91 20.46
CA GLY A 570 -16.65 -16.53 19.38
C GLY A 570 -15.74 -17.68 18.98
N ILE A 571 -15.18 -17.59 17.77
CA ILE A 571 -14.22 -18.55 17.24
C ILE A 571 -12.84 -17.88 17.32
N PHE A 572 -11.97 -18.40 18.18
CA PHE A 572 -10.62 -17.88 18.39
C PHE A 572 -9.61 -18.95 17.98
N ILE A 573 -9.04 -18.79 16.78
CA ILE A 573 -7.97 -19.64 16.29
C ILE A 573 -6.60 -19.07 16.69
N GLY A 574 -5.57 -19.92 16.80
CA GLY A 574 -4.23 -19.55 17.27
C GLY A 574 -3.63 -18.40 16.49
N GLU A 575 -3.56 -18.53 15.16
CA GLU A 575 -3.00 -17.49 14.29
C GLU A 575 -3.83 -16.20 14.23
N GLY A 576 -5.09 -16.25 14.66
CA GLY A 576 -5.96 -15.08 14.76
C GLY A 576 -5.68 -14.23 16.01
N LEU A 577 -5.08 -14.82 17.04
CA LEU A 577 -4.75 -14.13 18.27
C LEU A 577 -3.48 -13.29 18.12
N GLU A 578 -3.43 -12.18 18.86
CA GLU A 578 -2.24 -11.32 18.87
C GLU A 578 -1.05 -12.08 19.45
N THR A 579 -0.02 -12.28 18.63
CA THR A 579 1.15 -13.11 18.98
C THR A 579 1.99 -12.43 20.06
N GLY A 580 2.41 -13.21 21.07
CA GLY A 580 3.24 -12.72 22.17
C GLY A 580 2.47 -11.92 23.25
N VAL A 581 1.15 -11.80 23.14
CA VAL A 581 0.30 -11.08 24.09
C VAL A 581 -0.72 -12.03 24.73
N THR A 582 -1.06 -11.78 25.99
CA THR A 582 -2.13 -12.52 26.69
C THR A 582 -3.49 -11.99 26.29
N ASN A 583 -4.25 -12.80 25.56
CA ASN A 583 -5.61 -12.54 25.12
C ASN A 583 -6.60 -13.02 26.19
N LEU A 584 -7.57 -12.18 26.58
CA LEU A 584 -8.59 -12.53 27.57
C LEU A 584 -9.88 -12.97 26.87
N LEU A 585 -10.25 -14.24 27.01
CA LEU A 585 -11.47 -14.78 26.44
C LEU A 585 -12.52 -14.97 27.53
N LYS A 586 -13.66 -14.27 27.42
CA LYS A 586 -14.75 -14.42 28.39
C LYS A 586 -15.42 -15.78 28.20
N THR A 587 -15.48 -16.57 29.26
CA THR A 587 -16.10 -17.89 29.22
C THR A 587 -17.61 -17.85 29.39
N LEU A 588 -18.29 -18.96 29.07
CA LEU A 588 -19.72 -19.12 29.38
C LEU A 588 -19.98 -19.22 30.89
N GLN A 589 -18.98 -19.62 31.67
CA GLN A 589 -19.05 -19.59 33.13
C GLN A 589 -19.02 -18.15 33.67
N GLY A 590 -18.24 -17.26 33.04
CA GLY A 590 -18.19 -15.82 33.33
C GLY A 590 -16.78 -15.28 33.52
N SER A 591 -15.87 -16.06 34.13
CA SER A 591 -14.45 -15.68 34.29
C SER A 591 -13.70 -15.74 32.96
N ASN A 592 -12.56 -15.06 32.88
CA ASN A 592 -11.74 -15.03 31.65
C ASN A 592 -10.73 -16.19 31.60
N LEU A 593 -10.50 -16.72 30.41
CA LEU A 593 -9.32 -17.51 30.07
C LEU A 593 -8.20 -16.58 29.60
N LYS A 594 -6.97 -16.86 30.03
CA LYS A 594 -5.75 -16.14 29.60
C LYS A 594 -5.08 -16.96 28.50
N VAL A 595 -5.24 -16.57 27.24
CA VAL A 595 -4.71 -17.31 26.09
C VAL A 595 -3.51 -16.59 25.50
N LEU A 596 -2.37 -17.27 25.41
CA LEU A 596 -1.14 -16.77 24.80
C LEU A 596 -0.81 -17.62 23.58
N PHE A 597 -0.63 -16.99 22.44
CA PHE A 597 -0.11 -17.63 21.24
C PHE A 597 1.29 -17.08 20.96
N ALA A 598 2.30 -17.96 20.95
CA ALA A 598 3.69 -17.59 20.69
C ALA A 598 4.47 -18.79 20.14
N ASN A 599 5.39 -18.53 19.20
CA ASN A 599 6.22 -19.55 18.55
C ASN A 599 5.37 -20.71 17.99
N GLU A 600 4.26 -20.39 17.32
CA GLU A 600 3.32 -21.37 16.74
C GLU A 600 2.73 -22.34 17.77
N SER A 601 2.72 -21.96 19.05
CA SER A 601 2.16 -22.73 20.14
C SER A 601 1.14 -21.92 20.92
N MET A 602 0.02 -22.55 21.27
CA MET A 602 -1.01 -21.95 22.11
C MET A 602 -0.87 -22.41 23.57
N GLN A 603 -1.11 -21.49 24.49
CA GLN A 603 -1.24 -21.76 25.91
C GLN A 603 -2.50 -21.11 26.45
N VAL A 604 -3.19 -21.79 27.37
CA VAL A 604 -4.37 -21.28 28.07
C VAL A 604 -4.15 -21.39 29.58
N ASN A 605 -4.22 -20.28 30.30
CA ASN A 605 -3.88 -20.21 31.73
C ASN A 605 -2.51 -20.86 32.05
N THR A 606 -1.51 -20.69 31.19
CA THR A 606 -0.16 -21.32 31.24
C THR A 606 -0.12 -22.82 30.91
N VAL A 607 -1.26 -23.46 30.65
CA VAL A 607 -1.36 -24.83 30.17
C VAL A 607 -1.10 -24.88 28.67
N LYS A 608 -0.20 -25.75 28.22
CA LYS A 608 0.03 -25.96 26.78
C LYS A 608 -1.17 -26.63 26.11
N VAL A 609 -1.49 -26.16 24.91
CA VAL A 609 -2.47 -26.73 23.99
C VAL A 609 -1.69 -27.52 22.93
N PRO A 610 -1.60 -28.86 23.00
CA PRO A 610 -0.82 -29.64 22.04
C PRO A 610 -1.39 -29.63 20.63
N ASP A 611 -2.70 -29.82 20.49
CA ASP A 611 -3.42 -29.74 19.22
C ASP A 611 -4.40 -28.57 19.28
N SER A 612 -4.14 -27.51 18.50
CA SER A 612 -5.00 -26.33 18.39
C SER A 612 -5.71 -26.29 17.03
N ASP A 613 -6.70 -25.40 16.92
CA ASP A 613 -7.36 -25.05 15.65
C ASP A 613 -8.11 -26.20 14.96
N LEU A 614 -8.64 -27.15 15.74
CA LEU A 614 -9.49 -28.21 15.22
C LEU A 614 -10.87 -27.62 14.87
N MET A 615 -11.06 -27.28 13.59
CA MET A 615 -12.24 -26.59 13.11
C MET A 615 -13.50 -27.47 13.12
N ALA A 616 -14.59 -26.92 13.65
CA ALA A 616 -15.92 -27.51 13.65
C ALA A 616 -16.95 -26.57 13.02
N THR A 617 -18.07 -27.09 12.52
CA THR A 617 -19.12 -26.29 11.86
C THR A 617 -19.74 -25.24 12.80
N ASN A 618 -19.72 -25.51 14.11
CA ASN A 618 -20.22 -24.63 15.17
C ASN A 618 -19.13 -24.03 16.08
N GLY A 619 -17.84 -24.16 15.73
CA GLY A 619 -16.77 -23.62 16.58
C GLY A 619 -15.36 -24.05 16.21
N VAL A 620 -14.46 -23.90 17.17
CA VAL A 620 -13.09 -24.42 17.13
C VAL A 620 -12.80 -25.16 18.44
N VAL A 621 -12.07 -26.27 18.34
CA VAL A 621 -11.62 -27.07 19.48
C VAL A 621 -10.11 -26.98 19.63
N HIS A 622 -9.67 -26.72 20.86
CA HIS A 622 -8.28 -26.72 21.29
C HIS A 622 -8.12 -27.82 22.34
N SER A 623 -7.27 -28.80 22.11
CA SER A 623 -7.05 -29.88 23.08
C SER A 623 -6.22 -29.39 24.26
N VAL A 624 -6.55 -29.84 25.48
CA VAL A 624 -5.73 -29.59 26.68
C VAL A 624 -5.48 -30.89 27.44
N ARG A 625 -4.32 -30.98 28.09
CA ARG A 625 -3.94 -32.14 28.93
C ARG A 625 -4.23 -31.94 30.41
N THR A 626 -4.93 -30.88 30.78
CA THR A 626 -5.33 -30.62 32.17
C THR A 626 -6.73 -30.01 32.20
N LEU A 627 -7.49 -30.29 33.25
CA LEU A 627 -8.76 -29.61 33.50
C LEU A 627 -8.50 -28.13 33.83
N LEU A 628 -9.19 -27.22 33.16
CA LEU A 628 -9.12 -25.79 33.43
C LEU A 628 -10.09 -25.42 34.55
N TYR A 629 -9.64 -24.51 35.41
CA TYR A 629 -10.40 -24.02 36.55
C TYR A 629 -10.17 -22.52 36.76
N PRO A 630 -11.24 -21.74 37.05
CA PRO A 630 -11.14 -20.30 37.27
C PRO A 630 -10.43 -19.96 38.59
N GLU A 631 -9.40 -19.11 38.53
CA GLU A 631 -8.55 -18.73 39.68
C GLU A 631 -9.31 -18.05 40.84
N ASP A 632 -10.44 -17.42 40.53
CA ASP A 632 -11.22 -16.57 41.43
C ASP A 632 -12.36 -17.30 42.15
N ILE A 633 -12.65 -18.55 41.78
CA ILE A 633 -13.77 -19.32 42.35
C ILE A 633 -13.27 -20.29 43.41
N PRO A 634 -13.62 -20.13 44.70
CA PRO A 634 -13.22 -21.07 45.73
C PRO A 634 -14.02 -22.38 45.64
N VAL A 635 -13.49 -23.42 46.27
CA VAL A 635 -14.19 -24.70 46.44
C VAL A 635 -14.72 -24.78 47.87
N GLY A 636 -15.99 -25.15 48.04
CA GLY A 636 -16.63 -25.28 49.37
C GLY A 636 -16.61 -26.70 49.96
N ASN A 637 -16.30 -27.71 49.15
CA ASN A 637 -16.25 -29.11 49.55
C ASN A 637 -14.78 -29.60 49.62
N GLN A 638 -14.38 -30.17 50.77
CA GLN A 638 -13.00 -30.63 50.98
C GLN A 638 -12.61 -31.83 50.12
N GLU A 639 -13.53 -32.76 49.87
CA GLU A 639 -13.28 -33.90 48.99
C GLU A 639 -13.06 -33.41 47.55
N LEU A 640 -13.93 -32.50 47.07
CA LEU A 640 -13.79 -31.88 45.75
C LEU A 640 -12.48 -31.08 45.64
N LEU A 641 -12.10 -30.34 46.67
CA LEU A 641 -10.81 -29.63 46.71
C LEU A 641 -9.63 -30.61 46.59
N SER A 642 -9.66 -31.71 47.34
CA SER A 642 -8.59 -32.71 47.31
C SER A 642 -8.46 -33.35 45.92
N LEU A 643 -9.60 -33.57 45.26
CA LEU A 643 -9.69 -34.09 43.92
C LEU A 643 -9.15 -33.09 42.89
N LEU A 644 -9.65 -31.86 42.90
CA LEU A 644 -9.23 -30.81 41.98
C LEU A 644 -7.72 -30.51 42.10
N ARG A 645 -7.14 -30.56 43.31
CA ARG A 645 -5.69 -30.40 43.51
C ARG A 645 -4.83 -31.52 42.90
N ARG A 646 -5.39 -32.71 42.67
CA ARG A 646 -4.68 -33.82 42.01
C ARG A 646 -4.55 -33.59 40.50
N ILE A 647 -5.55 -32.98 39.89
CA ILE A 647 -5.66 -32.78 38.43
C ILE A 647 -5.29 -31.38 37.95
N ILE A 648 -5.45 -30.36 38.79
CA ILE A 648 -5.10 -28.96 38.50
C ILE A 648 -3.82 -28.62 39.26
N ARG A 649 -2.70 -28.56 38.52
CA ARG A 649 -1.37 -28.30 39.10
C ARG A 649 -0.82 -26.90 38.79
N TYR A 650 -1.45 -26.18 37.88
CA TYR A 650 -0.95 -24.89 37.39
C TYR A 650 -1.39 -23.70 38.26
N ILE A 651 -2.34 -23.89 39.19
CA ILE A 651 -2.82 -22.86 40.14
C ILE A 651 -3.08 -23.44 41.52
N GLN A 652 -3.07 -22.56 42.52
CA GLN A 652 -3.52 -22.89 43.88
C GLN A 652 -5.03 -22.64 44.02
N ILE A 653 -5.78 -23.72 44.28
CA ILE A 653 -7.24 -23.64 44.48
C ILE A 653 -7.56 -23.19 45.91
N LYS A 654 -8.34 -22.11 46.02
CA LYS A 654 -8.83 -21.55 47.29
C LYS A 654 -9.96 -22.41 47.86
N PHE A 655 -9.96 -22.59 49.16
CA PHE A 655 -11.05 -23.25 49.89
C PHE A 655 -11.78 -22.23 50.75
N VAL A 656 -13.10 -22.20 50.66
CA VAL A 656 -13.95 -21.35 51.50
C VAL A 656 -15.08 -22.22 52.02
N SER A 657 -15.06 -22.51 53.33
CA SER A 657 -16.08 -23.34 53.97
C SER A 657 -17.48 -22.78 53.73
N GLY A 658 -18.42 -23.64 53.33
CA GLY A 658 -19.81 -23.26 53.07
C GLY A 658 -20.06 -22.60 51.71
N TYR A 659 -19.04 -22.39 50.88
CA TYR A 659 -19.23 -21.92 49.51
C TYR A 659 -20.05 -22.93 48.69
N ARG A 660 -21.01 -22.43 47.90
CA ARG A 660 -21.79 -23.22 46.96
C ARG A 660 -21.71 -22.58 45.59
N TYR A 661 -21.53 -23.41 44.57
CA TYR A 661 -21.58 -22.96 43.19
C TYR A 661 -22.99 -22.46 42.88
N GLN A 662 -23.06 -21.29 42.27
CA GLN A 662 -24.33 -20.74 41.79
C GLN A 662 -24.86 -21.60 40.64
N GLU A 663 -26.18 -21.78 40.59
CA GLU A 663 -26.80 -22.42 39.45
C GLU A 663 -26.63 -21.53 38.21
N ILE A 664 -26.05 -22.09 37.15
CA ILE A 664 -25.91 -21.40 35.87
C ILE A 664 -27.13 -21.76 35.02
N PRO A 665 -28.04 -20.81 34.72
CA PRO A 665 -29.22 -21.10 33.92
C PRO A 665 -28.79 -21.47 32.49
N LEU A 666 -29.19 -22.66 32.03
CA LEU A 666 -28.88 -23.16 30.68
C LEU A 666 -29.80 -22.55 29.61
N THR A 667 -30.32 -21.34 29.82
CA THR A 667 -31.24 -20.64 28.91
C THR A 667 -30.62 -20.32 27.55
N PHE A 668 -29.29 -20.31 27.47
CA PHE A 668 -28.55 -20.14 26.22
C PHE A 668 -28.49 -21.43 25.37
N ILE A 669 -28.82 -22.60 25.95
CA ILE A 669 -28.87 -23.88 25.24
C ILE A 669 -30.27 -24.08 24.66
N LYS A 670 -30.37 -24.13 23.34
CA LYS A 670 -31.62 -24.48 22.66
C LYS A 670 -31.77 -25.99 22.64
N ARG A 671 -32.74 -26.53 23.38
CA ARG A 671 -33.06 -27.97 23.34
C ARG A 671 -33.70 -28.31 21.99
N VAL A 672 -33.09 -29.23 21.25
CA VAL A 672 -33.71 -29.84 20.06
C VAL A 672 -34.60 -30.99 20.54
N ILE A 673 -35.88 -30.73 20.78
CA ILE A 673 -36.84 -31.79 21.10
C ILE A 673 -37.19 -32.52 19.80
N THR A 674 -36.58 -33.67 19.57
CA THR A 674 -36.96 -34.56 18.46
C THR A 674 -38.20 -35.33 18.88
N VAL A 675 -39.40 -34.81 18.57
CA VAL A 675 -40.64 -35.58 18.77
C VAL A 675 -40.75 -36.61 17.64
N HIS A 676 -40.44 -37.88 17.93
CA HIS A 676 -40.87 -38.98 17.07
C HIS A 676 -42.39 -39.14 17.21
N ARG A 677 -43.16 -38.48 16.32
CA ARG A 677 -44.53 -38.88 16.04
C ARG A 677 -44.50 -39.85 14.86
N GLU A 678 -44.72 -41.13 15.15
CA GLU A 678 -45.15 -42.06 14.12
C GLU A 678 -46.46 -41.55 13.50
N PRO A 679 -46.57 -41.46 12.16
CA PRO A 679 -47.79 -40.98 11.53
C PRO A 679 -48.88 -42.05 11.61
N THR A 680 -49.88 -41.86 12.48
CA THR A 680 -51.17 -42.54 12.35
C THR A 680 -51.93 -41.94 11.17
N VAL A 681 -51.95 -42.68 10.06
CA VAL A 681 -52.75 -42.34 8.88
C VAL A 681 -54.23 -42.56 9.21
N VAL A 682 -54.98 -41.48 9.40
CA VAL A 682 -56.45 -41.51 9.38
C VAL A 682 -56.90 -40.94 8.03
N ARG A 683 -57.34 -41.82 7.13
CA ARG A 683 -58.04 -41.41 5.90
C ARG A 683 -59.42 -40.86 6.29
N ARG A 684 -59.67 -39.58 6.06
CA ARG A 684 -61.01 -38.99 6.04
C ARG A 684 -61.25 -38.39 4.66
N VAL A 685 -62.13 -39.04 3.89
CA VAL A 685 -62.62 -38.54 2.61
C VAL A 685 -63.66 -37.46 2.89
N ILE A 686 -63.50 -36.27 2.31
CA ILE A 686 -64.55 -35.26 2.25
C ILE A 686 -64.56 -34.74 0.81
N GLU A 687 -65.66 -35.02 0.10
CA GLU A 687 -66.01 -34.47 -1.20
C GLU A 687 -66.61 -33.07 -1.04
N GLY A 688 -66.29 -32.14 -1.95
CA GLY A 688 -66.98 -30.85 -2.09
C GLY A 688 -66.28 -29.90 -3.07
N PRO A 689 -67.02 -29.09 -3.88
CA PRO A 689 -66.65 -28.84 -5.28
C PRO A 689 -65.93 -27.51 -5.59
N THR A 690 -65.36 -27.49 -6.80
CA THR A 690 -64.55 -26.43 -7.45
C THR A 690 -65.33 -25.16 -7.82
N THR A 691 -64.70 -23.98 -7.67
CA THR A 691 -64.97 -22.80 -8.53
C THR A 691 -63.72 -21.96 -8.81
N ILE A 692 -63.64 -21.51 -10.06
CA ILE A 692 -62.54 -20.81 -10.75
C ILE A 692 -62.62 -19.30 -10.52
N LYS A 693 -61.49 -18.58 -10.37
CA LYS A 693 -61.41 -17.16 -10.77
C LYS A 693 -60.09 -16.77 -11.47
N LYS A 694 -60.30 -16.33 -12.71
CA LYS A 694 -59.53 -15.55 -13.70
C LYS A 694 -58.24 -14.81 -13.29
N VAL A 695 -57.28 -14.90 -14.21
CA VAL A 695 -56.14 -14.00 -14.43
C VAL A 695 -56.53 -12.91 -15.44
N THR A 696 -56.12 -11.66 -15.21
CA THR A 696 -56.03 -10.62 -16.25
C THR A 696 -54.71 -9.85 -16.10
N ARG A 697 -54.07 -9.60 -17.23
CA ARG A 697 -52.72 -9.02 -17.47
C ARG A 697 -52.84 -7.52 -17.84
N VAL A 698 -51.74 -6.75 -17.71
CA VAL A 698 -51.24 -5.59 -18.55
C VAL A 698 -50.44 -4.59 -17.65
N ILE A 699 -49.09 -4.53 -17.69
CA ILE A 699 -48.09 -3.72 -18.46
C ILE A 699 -47.71 -2.33 -17.84
N GLU A 700 -46.39 -2.19 -17.62
CA GLU A 700 -45.44 -1.04 -17.50
C GLU A 700 -45.65 0.19 -16.59
N GLY A 701 -44.57 0.54 -15.86
CA GLY A 701 -44.28 1.84 -15.23
C GLY A 701 -43.04 1.79 -14.31
N GLN A 702 -42.06 2.67 -14.56
CA GLN A 702 -40.72 2.76 -13.90
C GLN A 702 -40.75 3.32 -12.44
N PRO A 703 -39.60 3.37 -11.70
CA PRO A 703 -39.53 3.06 -10.27
C PRO A 703 -39.73 4.25 -9.33
N SER A 704 -40.18 3.97 -8.09
CA SER A 704 -40.13 4.91 -6.97
C SER A 704 -39.42 4.28 -5.77
N VAL A 705 -38.44 5.02 -5.26
CA VAL A 705 -37.58 4.77 -4.09
C VAL A 705 -38.39 4.47 -2.82
N THR A 706 -38.01 3.42 -2.08
CA THR A 706 -38.54 3.20 -0.72
C THR A 706 -37.41 2.91 0.26
N THR A 707 -37.16 3.88 1.13
CA THR A 707 -36.29 3.81 2.31
C THR A 707 -36.89 2.86 3.35
N VAL A 708 -36.10 1.88 3.80
CA VAL A 708 -36.49 0.94 4.87
C VAL A 708 -35.96 1.47 6.20
N THR A 709 -36.87 1.85 7.11
CA THR A 709 -36.53 2.12 8.51
C THR A 709 -37.17 1.07 9.41
N ARG A 710 -36.29 0.36 10.09
CA ARG A 710 -36.49 -0.71 11.07
C ARG A 710 -37.22 -0.20 12.32
N VAL A 711 -38.28 -0.88 12.75
CA VAL A 711 -38.95 -0.66 14.04
C VAL A 711 -38.59 -1.79 15.00
N ILE A 712 -38.03 -1.42 16.14
CA ILE A 712 -37.78 -2.28 17.31
C ILE A 712 -38.94 -2.02 18.28
N GLY A 713 -39.69 -3.07 18.62
CA GLY A 713 -40.66 -3.05 19.71
C GLY A 713 -39.98 -3.37 21.03
N GLY A 714 -40.11 -2.47 22.00
CA GLY A 714 -39.73 -2.64 23.40
C GLY A 714 -40.93 -2.35 24.30
N ASP A 715 -40.99 -3.09 25.41
CA ASP A 715 -42.15 -3.35 26.26
C ASP A 715 -42.78 -2.16 27.01
N SER A 716 -44.03 -2.43 27.37
CA SER A 716 -45.01 -1.69 28.16
C SER A 716 -44.61 -1.36 29.60
N SER A 717 -45.01 -0.18 30.07
CA SER A 717 -45.22 0.11 31.50
C SER A 717 -46.53 0.86 31.71
N VAL A 718 -47.33 0.34 32.65
CA VAL A 718 -48.63 0.82 33.11
C VAL A 718 -48.49 2.04 34.01
N THR A 719 -49.35 3.06 33.83
CA THR A 719 -49.46 4.20 34.75
C THR A 719 -50.88 4.31 35.29
N THR A 720 -51.04 4.21 36.61
CA THR A 720 -52.26 4.54 37.34
C THR A 720 -52.21 6.03 37.72
N VAL A 721 -53.27 6.76 37.40
CA VAL A 721 -53.41 8.21 37.63
C VAL A 721 -54.05 8.47 39.00
N LEU A 722 -53.45 9.36 39.79
CA LEU A 722 -54.13 10.11 40.86
C LEU A 722 -53.87 11.61 40.68
N LYS A 723 -54.92 12.39 40.92
CA LYS A 723 -55.07 13.82 40.58
C LYS A 723 -55.14 14.63 41.88
N GLY A 724 -54.40 15.74 41.97
CA GLY A 724 -54.59 16.77 42.99
C GLY A 724 -53.48 17.84 42.95
N PRO A 725 -53.78 19.15 43.16
CA PRO A 725 -53.06 20.26 42.53
C PRO A 725 -52.26 21.15 43.50
N GLU A 726 -51.62 22.17 42.91
CA GLU A 726 -51.17 23.48 43.44
C GLU A 726 -49.65 23.81 43.38
N SER A 727 -49.37 24.72 42.43
CA SER A 727 -48.59 25.98 42.46
C SER A 727 -47.25 26.15 43.19
N ASP A 728 -46.43 26.97 42.52
CA ASP A 728 -45.25 27.77 42.95
C ASP A 728 -43.87 27.10 42.77
N MET A 729 -42.77 27.76 42.43
CA MET A 729 -42.41 29.07 41.85
C MET A 729 -40.88 29.00 41.61
N GLU A 730 -40.33 29.85 40.73
CA GLU A 730 -38.90 30.21 40.51
C GLU A 730 -37.94 29.18 39.86
N LEU A 731 -37.28 29.40 38.70
CA LEU A 731 -36.31 30.41 38.20
C LEU A 731 -34.85 30.31 38.75
N TYR A 732 -33.90 30.32 37.80
CA TYR A 732 -32.42 30.31 37.88
C TYR A 732 -31.72 28.96 38.13
N GLY A 733 -30.61 28.60 37.48
CA GLY A 733 -29.74 29.30 36.54
C GLY A 733 -28.63 28.36 36.04
N ARG A 734 -27.91 28.82 35.00
CA ARG A 734 -26.77 28.19 34.33
C ARG A 734 -25.67 27.69 35.28
N VAL A 735 -25.08 26.53 34.98
CA VAL A 735 -23.67 26.35 34.54
C VAL A 735 -23.65 25.19 33.55
#